data_AF-A0A369GBF7-F1
#
_entry.id   AF-A0A369GBF7-F1
#
_cell.length_a   1.000
_cell.length_b   1.000
_cell.length_c   1.000
_cell.angle_alpha   90.00
_cell.angle_beta   90.00
_cell.angle_gamma   90.00
#
_symmetry.space_group_name_H-M   'P 1'
#
loop_
_entity.id
_entity.type
_entity.pdbx_description
1 polymer ?
#
loop_
_entity_poly.entity_id
_entity_poly.type
_entity_poly.pdbx_seq_one_letter_code
_entity_poly.pdbx_strand_id
1 'polypeptide(L)'
;MALASKNGDGAAEPSSARPRSRMNDLPDEIIHITQGFIPLSLLLTRLAQTTHNSLQDKIAELAKMPLPATAVNGNASSNATLALDDTSGENLRKKGSLASFAQDLHGKWLKALVITEWSRKSEMVSKLIDLKFHIDQQRILYDACLDNIVNVKRDLTFARMPSPDLKTALQVLSAGRAPWMPDLNYIEPPQLTPREQLKWIDDLNTLLSLRLNLDDYDKIPYHFKNYDIASGRVTFKVDGEFQVDLTIADEDFEKQFWFIDFRYDFSPAPSSLPPSLRAYLEGCVNDALSKDGLAGCYRFLHEFVMTFKINELKRQAFQLSRSSWTGTLSVEQLNRSLAIQYWPSRAATTGFKSWVLLAVNSGRKADDRDDEKATSFIVAKWSRDGKEVKDVDIELDLKTLSAEGLLTAVIGRHIEYILTGIHDKLLTATRFKDRHASMVLDVSRSDPAMSFLSIQVSHGGEITLLVEPRTGFFALKPQSKFTVQHEHQLNNGRNTAEDGAACLETVRCLIMEDEINRRGSLMGWTARKPPLTVEEAKSATRLRAWSRAVWLQKDGWGADWFVAVFLGLGSDEWWLLEVPVDAHATKPISDGFNRSRHDSGRSVKFKSKLLLPKSPVDLSEEFWNNLTMFTTGVMVQSIDFRELHRHKIQSRPSNSVDLSQPKPVRIPSIQMSLSVVFPSMASSNKPKDARKGDFGADKIELLSLMQKYTGVALTLKRAWADDSLLLNFSGLQCTPTGDGEPTTRLVCLSDAVIRVCKPSRFAALKGMVDRGVTYNPRRGEFSLQIRRRLGEPMLDALKSRIKAVDRFVNLFEALANAGGAVTTEAMTLERVTFCYGDDPKDKEEKKMKKTWRLSLDLSGDEIEVEVEDGNPHLRAMDLMRRLVNSDGGIGALTAWLPASLPALEAVGEMSRKWAEVEAGNIEFTMKAIGWMSIAYKVGTRRCVTLEVQMKRRRDEAWWHLCRSSNAAVCDDDDDDGDDDERYRKALKAVWTGHGDGWQGLGTGAVGRPSVGVGSMLLAAHEAIQGVESNDVVVLD
;
A
#
# COMPACT_ATOMS: atom_id res chain seq x y z
N MET A 1 48.01 68.92 -54.00
CA MET A 1 46.65 68.33 -53.94
C MET A 1 45.69 69.42 -54.38
N ALA A 2 45.12 69.42 -55.59
CA ALA A 2 44.29 68.42 -56.26
C ALA A 2 42.80 68.50 -55.86
N LEU A 3 42.01 69.13 -56.77
CA LEU A 3 40.72 68.65 -57.32
C LEU A 3 39.48 68.62 -56.38
N ALA A 4 38.25 68.97 -56.79
CA ALA A 4 37.69 69.48 -58.06
C ALA A 4 36.35 70.22 -57.75
N SER A 5 36.05 71.40 -58.34
CA SER A 5 35.30 71.63 -59.60
C SER A 5 33.78 71.40 -59.59
N LYS A 6 33.00 72.50 -59.63
CA LYS A 6 31.82 72.81 -60.49
C LYS A 6 31.22 74.14 -59.97
N ASN A 7 31.46 75.30 -60.58
CA ASN A 7 30.95 75.81 -61.87
C ASN A 7 29.41 75.72 -62.02
N GLY A 8 28.68 76.83 -62.15
CA GLY A 8 29.18 78.21 -62.08
C GLY A 8 28.14 79.33 -62.21
N ASP A 9 28.56 80.52 -61.81
CA ASP A 9 27.89 81.79 -62.10
C ASP A 9 28.21 82.24 -63.53
N GLY A 10 27.19 82.75 -64.24
CA GLY A 10 27.34 83.40 -65.53
C GLY A 10 27.52 84.91 -65.39
N ALA A 11 28.75 85.38 -65.18
CA ALA A 11 29.08 86.79 -65.37
C ALA A 11 29.12 87.11 -66.88
N ALA A 12 28.42 88.17 -67.29
CA ALA A 12 28.40 88.63 -68.68
C ALA A 12 28.54 90.16 -68.79
N GLU A 13 29.78 90.63 -68.84
CA GLU A 13 30.15 91.89 -69.50
C GLU A 13 30.55 91.61 -70.97
N PRO A 14 30.80 92.63 -71.83
CA PRO A 14 29.88 93.73 -72.14
C PRO A 14 29.73 93.84 -73.68
N SER A 15 28.54 93.59 -74.23
CA SER A 15 28.36 93.60 -75.69
C SER A 15 28.20 95.01 -76.28
N SER A 16 29.33 95.59 -76.68
CA SER A 16 29.49 96.56 -77.78
C SER A 16 28.50 97.73 -77.91
N ALA A 17 28.99 98.94 -77.70
CA ALA A 17 28.31 100.16 -78.12
C ALA A 17 27.97 100.13 -79.63
N ARG A 18 26.68 100.17 -79.96
CA ARG A 18 26.18 100.64 -81.26
C ARG A 18 25.46 101.97 -81.03
N PRO A 19 25.75 103.04 -81.79
CA PRO A 19 25.06 104.31 -81.63
C PRO A 19 23.59 104.14 -82.05
N ARG A 20 22.68 104.16 -81.07
CA ARG A 20 21.24 104.16 -81.36
C ARG A 20 20.82 105.57 -81.81
N SER A 21 19.98 105.60 -82.84
CA SER A 21 19.60 106.81 -83.58
C SER A 21 18.79 107.79 -82.71
N ARG A 22 19.03 109.10 -82.92
CA ARG A 22 18.37 110.26 -82.26
C ARG A 22 16.88 110.45 -82.62
N MET A 23 16.11 109.37 -82.77
CA MET A 23 14.69 109.42 -83.17
C MET A 23 13.75 108.64 -82.24
N ASN A 24 14.27 108.02 -81.18
CA ASN A 24 13.48 107.25 -80.20
C ASN A 24 13.58 107.84 -78.78
N ASP A 25 13.79 109.15 -78.64
CA ASP A 25 13.85 109.86 -77.35
C ASP A 25 12.43 110.08 -76.76
N LEU A 26 11.67 108.98 -76.60
CA LEU A 26 10.56 108.90 -75.66
C LEU A 26 11.14 108.45 -74.31
N PRO A 27 10.67 109.01 -73.17
CA PRO A 27 11.03 108.47 -71.85
C PRO A 27 10.67 106.99 -71.73
N ASP A 28 11.45 106.23 -70.96
CA ASP A 28 11.13 104.83 -70.66
C ASP A 28 9.70 104.70 -70.13
N GLU A 29 8.97 103.67 -70.58
CA GLU A 29 7.58 103.48 -70.18
C GLU A 29 7.46 103.31 -68.66
N ILE A 30 6.58 104.12 -68.04
CA ILE A 30 6.34 104.05 -66.60
C ILE A 30 5.73 102.69 -66.26
N ILE A 31 6.31 102.03 -65.26
CA ILE A 31 5.85 100.72 -64.77
C ILE A 31 4.41 100.84 -64.25
N HIS A 32 3.50 100.09 -64.88
CA HIS A 32 2.11 100.00 -64.46
C HIS A 32 1.95 99.08 -63.24
N ILE A 33 1.39 99.61 -62.15
CA ILE A 33 1.19 98.89 -60.89
C ILE A 33 -0.12 98.12 -60.95
N THR A 34 -0.01 96.80 -61.01
CA THR A 34 -1.16 95.88 -60.96
C THR A 34 -1.41 95.30 -59.57
N GLN A 35 -0.44 95.43 -58.65
CA GLN A 35 -0.53 94.90 -57.29
C GLN A 35 -1.31 95.84 -56.36
N GLY A 36 -2.10 95.26 -55.43
CA GLY A 36 -2.95 96.03 -54.50
C GLY A 36 -4.34 96.40 -55.03
N PHE A 37 -4.62 96.17 -56.32
CA PHE A 37 -5.96 96.37 -56.90
C PHE A 37 -6.85 95.13 -56.72
N ILE A 38 -8.11 95.34 -56.31
CA ILE A 38 -9.12 94.28 -56.20
C ILE A 38 -10.17 94.47 -57.32
N PRO A 39 -10.43 93.46 -58.18
CA PRO A 39 -11.45 93.58 -59.22
C PRO A 39 -12.84 93.85 -58.65
N LEU A 40 -13.55 94.84 -59.20
CA LEU A 40 -14.91 95.20 -58.78
C LEU A 40 -15.89 94.01 -58.90
N SER A 41 -15.76 93.22 -59.97
CA SER A 41 -16.54 92.00 -60.20
C SER A 41 -16.37 90.98 -59.06
N LEU A 42 -15.14 90.82 -58.55
CA LEU A 42 -14.86 89.93 -57.43
C LEU A 42 -15.51 90.45 -56.13
N LEU A 43 -15.44 91.76 -55.88
CA LEU A 43 -16.07 92.36 -54.69
C LEU A 43 -17.60 92.22 -54.72
N LEU A 44 -18.24 92.50 -55.86
CA LEU A 44 -19.69 92.39 -56.01
C LEU A 44 -20.19 90.94 -55.97
N THR A 45 -19.51 90.01 -56.64
CA THR A 45 -19.88 88.57 -56.59
C THR A 45 -19.71 87.98 -55.20
N ARG A 46 -18.64 88.33 -54.48
CA ARG A 46 -18.48 87.93 -53.07
C ARG A 46 -19.52 88.57 -52.16
N LEU A 47 -19.87 89.85 -52.36
CA LEU A 47 -20.96 90.46 -51.59
C LEU A 47 -22.29 89.75 -51.85
N ALA A 48 -22.65 89.49 -53.12
CA ALA A 48 -23.85 88.72 -53.47
C ALA A 48 -23.87 87.35 -52.78
N GLN A 49 -22.78 86.57 -52.90
CA GLN A 49 -22.64 85.28 -52.25
C GLN A 49 -22.81 85.37 -50.73
N THR A 50 -22.14 86.32 -50.06
CA THR A 50 -22.30 86.49 -48.60
C THR A 50 -23.73 86.89 -48.21
N THR A 51 -24.40 87.75 -48.98
CA THR A 51 -25.79 88.14 -48.68
C THR A 51 -26.77 86.98 -48.87
N HIS A 52 -26.55 86.11 -49.86
CA HIS A 52 -27.36 84.90 -50.06
C HIS A 52 -27.15 83.89 -48.92
N ASN A 53 -25.90 83.60 -48.58
CA ASN A 53 -25.57 82.70 -47.47
C ASN A 53 -26.14 83.21 -46.15
N SER A 54 -25.92 84.49 -45.81
CA SER A 54 -26.45 85.08 -44.57
C SER A 54 -27.99 85.07 -44.53
N LEU A 55 -28.67 85.19 -45.68
CA LEU A 55 -30.13 85.08 -45.75
C LEU A 55 -30.58 83.62 -45.51
N GLN A 56 -29.90 82.65 -46.10
CA GLN A 56 -30.16 81.22 -45.87
C GLN A 56 -29.96 80.84 -44.40
N ASP A 57 -28.87 81.31 -43.79
CA ASP A 57 -28.58 81.13 -42.35
C ASP A 57 -29.69 81.75 -41.49
N LYS A 58 -30.12 82.97 -41.81
CA LYS A 58 -31.19 83.65 -41.06
C LYS A 58 -32.55 82.97 -41.21
N ILE A 59 -32.87 82.43 -42.39
CA ILE A 59 -34.07 81.61 -42.60
C ILE A 59 -34.00 80.33 -41.75
N ALA A 60 -32.85 79.64 -41.73
CA ALA A 60 -32.64 78.45 -40.92
C ALA A 60 -32.69 78.71 -39.41
N GLU A 61 -32.26 79.90 -38.95
CA GLU A 61 -32.39 80.35 -37.57
C GLU A 61 -33.87 80.61 -37.20
N LEU A 62 -34.58 81.38 -38.02
CA LEU A 62 -36.00 81.73 -37.79
C LEU A 62 -36.93 80.50 -37.87
N ALA A 63 -36.57 79.48 -38.65
CA ALA A 63 -37.30 78.21 -38.74
C ALA A 63 -37.17 77.32 -37.48
N LYS A 64 -36.08 77.46 -36.70
CA LYS A 64 -35.83 76.66 -35.48
C LYS A 64 -36.55 77.18 -34.24
N MET A 65 -36.97 78.44 -34.25
CA MET A 65 -37.71 79.04 -33.12
C MET A 65 -39.15 78.49 -33.08
N PRO A 66 -39.66 78.05 -31.92
CA PRO A 66 -40.92 77.32 -31.80
C PRO A 66 -42.18 78.07 -32.27
N LEU A 67 -43.29 77.33 -32.27
CA LEU A 67 -44.64 77.79 -32.63
C LEU A 67 -45.56 77.75 -31.40
N PRO A 68 -46.57 78.63 -31.28
CA PRO A 68 -47.46 78.68 -30.11
C PRO A 68 -48.22 77.36 -29.86
N ALA A 69 -48.29 76.96 -28.59
CA ALA A 69 -48.74 75.61 -28.17
C ALA A 69 -50.27 75.38 -28.16
N THR A 70 -51.07 76.10 -28.95
CA THR A 70 -52.55 76.10 -28.90
C THR A 70 -53.23 75.04 -29.79
N ALA A 71 -52.50 74.07 -30.35
CA ALA A 71 -53.00 73.21 -31.44
C ALA A 71 -52.88 71.68 -31.23
N VAL A 72 -52.83 71.18 -29.98
CA VAL A 72 -52.61 69.72 -29.72
C VAL A 72 -53.68 69.03 -28.86
N ASN A 73 -54.61 69.74 -28.22
CA ASN A 73 -55.70 69.10 -27.46
C ASN A 73 -57.08 69.66 -27.86
N GLY A 74 -57.88 68.84 -28.54
CA GLY A 74 -59.08 69.26 -29.26
C GLY A 74 -60.32 69.46 -28.36
N ASN A 75 -60.35 70.52 -27.56
CA ASN A 75 -61.60 71.04 -27.02
C ASN A 75 -61.50 72.56 -26.79
N ALA A 76 -61.79 73.36 -27.83
CA ALA A 76 -61.80 74.82 -27.76
C ALA A 76 -63.18 75.37 -28.09
N SER A 77 -63.77 76.10 -27.14
CA SER A 77 -65.09 76.73 -27.25
C SER A 77 -65.15 77.77 -28.37
N SER A 78 -66.29 77.80 -29.07
CA SER A 78 -66.56 78.64 -30.24
C SER A 78 -66.59 80.15 -29.93
N ASN A 79 -65.44 80.82 -30.07
CA ASN A 79 -65.31 82.28 -30.19
C ASN A 79 -64.11 82.65 -31.10
N ALA A 80 -63.98 81.95 -32.23
CA ALA A 80 -62.74 81.82 -33.00
C ALA A 80 -62.73 82.55 -34.37
N THR A 81 -62.96 83.87 -34.38
CA THR A 81 -62.84 84.70 -35.62
C THR A 81 -62.18 86.08 -35.41
N LEU A 82 -61.68 86.41 -34.21
CA LEU A 82 -61.13 87.75 -33.89
C LEU A 82 -59.70 87.73 -33.29
N ALA A 83 -58.87 86.79 -33.73
CA ALA A 83 -57.43 86.75 -33.41
C ALA A 83 -56.61 86.56 -34.70
N LEU A 84 -56.47 87.64 -35.48
CA LEU A 84 -55.76 87.63 -36.78
C LEU A 84 -54.27 87.96 -36.69
N ASP A 85 -53.80 88.54 -35.57
CA ASP A 85 -52.38 88.73 -35.30
C ASP A 85 -51.96 87.86 -34.10
N ASP A 86 -51.08 86.90 -34.36
CA ASP A 86 -50.36 86.19 -33.31
C ASP A 86 -49.35 87.15 -32.65
N THR A 87 -49.74 87.72 -31.52
CA THR A 87 -48.92 88.62 -30.70
C THR A 87 -47.99 87.89 -29.73
N SER A 88 -47.74 86.58 -29.93
CA SER A 88 -46.74 85.85 -29.17
C SER A 88 -45.37 86.54 -29.20
N GLY A 89 -44.69 86.57 -28.05
CA GLY A 89 -43.39 87.23 -27.92
C GLY A 89 -42.30 86.64 -28.83
N GLU A 90 -42.48 85.41 -29.29
CA GLU A 90 -41.61 84.72 -30.23
C GLU A 90 -41.81 85.23 -31.67
N ASN A 91 -43.06 85.49 -32.10
CA ASN A 91 -43.36 86.07 -33.41
C ASN A 91 -42.81 87.51 -33.54
N LEU A 92 -42.96 88.33 -32.49
CA LEU A 92 -42.41 89.69 -32.47
C LEU A 92 -40.87 89.68 -32.55
N ARG A 93 -40.20 88.74 -31.89
CA ARG A 93 -38.74 88.54 -32.00
C ARG A 93 -38.32 88.13 -33.41
N LYS A 94 -39.06 87.22 -34.06
CA LYS A 94 -38.83 86.82 -35.47
C LYS A 94 -38.90 88.04 -36.40
N LYS A 95 -40.00 88.82 -36.32
CA LYS A 95 -40.20 90.04 -37.14
C LYS A 95 -39.10 91.08 -36.91
N GLY A 96 -38.74 91.36 -35.65
CA GLY A 96 -37.68 92.32 -35.32
C GLY A 96 -36.29 91.91 -35.83
N SER A 97 -35.93 90.63 -35.69
CA SER A 97 -34.62 90.12 -36.14
C SER A 97 -34.49 90.06 -37.67
N LEU A 98 -35.59 89.86 -38.39
CA LEU A 98 -35.61 89.96 -39.86
C LEU A 98 -35.44 91.41 -40.33
N ALA A 99 -36.06 92.37 -39.64
CA ALA A 99 -35.95 93.79 -39.97
C ALA A 99 -34.51 94.33 -39.77
N SER A 100 -33.85 94.01 -38.65
CA SER A 100 -32.46 94.41 -38.42
C SER A 100 -31.52 93.80 -39.46
N PHE A 101 -31.72 92.52 -39.78
CA PHE A 101 -30.95 91.82 -40.82
C PHE A 101 -31.07 92.49 -42.20
N ALA A 102 -32.28 92.88 -42.60
CA ALA A 102 -32.51 93.58 -43.85
C ALA A 102 -31.80 94.96 -43.89
N GLN A 103 -31.83 95.69 -42.77
CA GLN A 103 -31.14 96.99 -42.65
C GLN A 103 -29.61 96.86 -42.78
N ASP A 104 -29.02 95.84 -42.15
CA ASP A 104 -27.57 95.55 -42.25
C ASP A 104 -27.15 95.16 -43.67
N LEU A 105 -27.93 94.32 -44.35
CA LEU A 105 -27.67 93.96 -45.75
C LEU A 105 -27.79 95.18 -46.68
N HIS A 106 -28.81 96.01 -46.49
CA HIS A 106 -28.99 97.25 -47.25
C HIS A 106 -27.79 98.19 -47.07
N GLY A 107 -27.29 98.36 -45.84
CA GLY A 107 -26.09 99.15 -45.56
C GLY A 107 -24.81 98.65 -46.25
N LYS A 108 -24.65 97.33 -46.40
CA LYS A 108 -23.52 96.74 -47.15
C LYS A 108 -23.64 96.99 -48.66
N TRP A 109 -24.84 96.80 -49.23
CA TRP A 109 -25.10 97.08 -50.64
C TRP A 109 -25.00 98.56 -51.00
N LEU A 110 -25.38 99.47 -50.10
CA LEU A 110 -25.19 100.91 -50.28
C LEU A 110 -23.71 101.29 -50.37
N LYS A 111 -22.84 100.67 -49.54
CA LYS A 111 -21.37 100.86 -49.66
C LYS A 111 -20.84 100.32 -50.99
N ALA A 112 -21.34 99.18 -51.45
CA ALA A 112 -20.98 98.66 -52.77
C ALA A 112 -21.42 99.59 -53.91
N LEU A 113 -22.62 100.19 -53.82
CA LEU A 113 -23.08 101.20 -54.77
C LEU A 113 -22.12 102.41 -54.85
N VAL A 114 -21.69 102.93 -53.71
CA VAL A 114 -20.67 104.00 -53.66
C VAL A 114 -19.38 103.56 -54.35
N ILE A 115 -18.88 102.35 -54.06
CA ILE A 115 -17.68 101.82 -54.72
C ILE A 115 -17.88 101.69 -56.25
N THR A 116 -19.05 101.26 -56.72
CA THR A 116 -19.34 101.18 -58.17
C THR A 116 -19.37 102.54 -58.85
N GLU A 117 -19.89 103.59 -58.21
CA GLU A 117 -19.83 104.96 -58.74
C GLU A 117 -18.38 105.48 -58.83
N TRP A 118 -17.56 105.26 -57.79
CA TRP A 118 -16.15 105.66 -57.78
C TRP A 118 -15.29 104.85 -58.76
N SER A 119 -15.62 103.57 -58.99
CA SER A 119 -14.88 102.68 -59.90
C SER A 119 -14.85 103.19 -61.34
N ARG A 120 -15.81 104.03 -61.76
CA ARG A 120 -15.80 104.69 -63.08
C ARG A 120 -14.58 105.59 -63.31
N LYS A 121 -13.88 106.02 -62.26
CA LYS A 121 -12.65 106.83 -62.34
C LYS A 121 -11.37 106.01 -62.11
N SER A 122 -11.47 104.69 -61.97
CA SER A 122 -10.35 103.82 -61.56
C SER A 122 -9.15 103.86 -62.51
N GLU A 123 -9.36 103.89 -63.84
CA GLU A 123 -8.27 103.97 -64.82
C GLU A 123 -7.40 105.24 -64.66
N MET A 124 -8.02 106.38 -64.36
CA MET A 124 -7.32 107.64 -64.14
C MET A 124 -6.51 107.61 -62.83
N VAL A 125 -7.09 107.02 -61.78
CA VAL A 125 -6.42 106.85 -60.48
C VAL A 125 -5.26 105.87 -60.59
N SER A 126 -5.39 104.81 -61.40
CA SER A 126 -4.31 103.84 -61.64
C SER A 126 -3.10 104.51 -62.30
N LYS A 127 -3.30 105.29 -63.37
CA LYS A 127 -2.21 106.09 -64.00
C LYS A 127 -1.57 107.09 -63.04
N LEU A 128 -2.34 107.67 -62.12
CA LEU A 128 -1.81 108.57 -61.09
C LEU A 128 -0.96 107.83 -60.04
N ILE A 129 -1.34 106.59 -59.68
CA ILE A 129 -0.57 105.72 -58.79
C ILE A 129 0.78 105.36 -59.44
N ASP A 130 0.77 104.97 -60.72
CA ASP A 130 1.98 104.66 -61.50
C ASP A 130 2.96 105.86 -61.54
N LEU A 131 2.44 107.04 -61.89
CA LEU A 131 3.22 108.28 -61.97
C LEU A 131 3.82 108.66 -60.60
N LYS A 132 3.01 108.59 -59.54
CA LYS A 132 3.44 108.88 -58.16
C LYS A 132 4.55 107.93 -57.73
N PHE A 133 4.41 106.63 -58.03
CA PHE A 133 5.44 105.64 -57.69
C PHE A 133 6.75 105.89 -58.44
N HIS A 134 6.70 106.21 -59.73
CA HIS A 134 7.91 106.55 -60.50
C HIS A 134 8.65 107.75 -59.89
N ILE A 135 7.94 108.81 -59.49
CA ILE A 135 8.54 109.99 -58.84
C ILE A 135 9.19 109.60 -57.50
N ASP A 136 8.54 108.77 -56.69
CA ASP A 136 9.11 108.28 -55.44
C ASP A 136 10.37 107.42 -55.66
N GLN A 137 10.40 106.58 -56.71
CA GLN A 137 11.60 105.80 -57.07
C GLN A 137 12.78 106.71 -57.45
N GLN A 138 12.56 107.75 -58.26
CA GLN A 138 13.61 108.71 -58.61
C GLN A 138 14.16 109.43 -57.37
N ARG A 139 13.30 109.75 -56.40
CA ARG A 139 13.73 110.35 -55.14
C ARG A 139 14.67 109.43 -54.34
N ILE A 140 14.34 108.14 -54.24
CA ILE A 140 15.17 107.15 -53.52
C ILE A 140 16.58 107.07 -54.12
N LEU A 141 16.72 107.20 -55.44
CA LEU A 141 18.03 107.18 -56.12
C LEU A 141 18.91 108.39 -55.74
N TYR A 142 18.32 109.57 -55.49
CA TYR A 142 19.08 110.74 -55.03
C TYR A 142 19.63 110.54 -53.61
N ASP A 143 18.80 110.02 -52.70
CA ASP A 143 19.20 109.75 -51.31
C ASP A 143 20.33 108.69 -51.28
N ALA A 144 20.18 107.60 -52.05
CA ALA A 144 21.20 106.55 -52.19
C ALA A 144 22.55 107.07 -52.77
N CYS A 145 22.50 108.03 -53.70
CA CYS A 145 23.70 108.65 -54.25
C CYS A 145 24.46 109.46 -53.18
N LEU A 146 23.73 110.17 -52.31
CA LEU A 146 24.32 110.94 -51.21
C LEU A 146 24.97 110.02 -50.16
N ASP A 147 24.31 108.92 -49.79
CA ASP A 147 24.87 107.92 -48.87
C ASP A 147 26.17 107.30 -49.40
N ASN A 148 26.24 107.00 -50.70
CA ASN A 148 27.46 106.51 -51.34
C ASN A 148 28.63 107.51 -51.20
N ILE A 149 28.38 108.81 -51.38
CA ILE A 149 29.40 109.86 -51.19
C ILE A 149 29.84 109.94 -49.72
N VAL A 150 28.92 109.77 -48.76
CA VAL A 150 29.24 109.75 -47.32
C VAL A 150 30.09 108.53 -46.96
N ASN A 151 29.82 107.36 -47.55
CA ASN A 151 30.62 106.16 -47.33
C ASN A 151 32.05 106.33 -47.88
N VAL A 152 32.22 106.84 -49.11
CA VAL A 152 33.55 107.18 -49.66
C VAL A 152 34.32 108.16 -48.75
N LYS A 153 33.65 109.14 -48.15
CA LYS A 153 34.26 110.05 -47.16
C LYS A 153 34.73 109.32 -45.89
N ARG A 154 33.98 108.32 -45.41
CA ARG A 154 34.37 107.48 -44.26
C ARG A 154 35.58 106.63 -44.62
N ASP A 155 35.57 106.00 -45.79
CA ASP A 155 36.62 105.10 -46.24
C ASP A 155 37.96 105.82 -46.45
N LEU A 156 37.94 107.09 -46.90
CA LEU A 156 39.12 107.95 -47.00
C LEU A 156 39.86 108.16 -45.66
N THR A 157 39.25 107.87 -44.50
CA THR A 157 39.97 107.88 -43.23
C THR A 157 41.04 106.79 -43.14
N PHE A 158 40.81 105.62 -43.75
CA PHE A 158 41.80 104.53 -43.82
C PHE A 158 42.97 104.82 -44.77
N ALA A 159 42.82 105.78 -45.69
CA ALA A 159 43.92 106.25 -46.54
C ALA A 159 44.89 107.20 -45.82
N ARG A 160 44.57 107.65 -44.60
CA ARG A 160 45.41 108.55 -43.79
C ARG A 160 46.15 107.78 -42.70
N MET A 161 47.49 107.80 -42.75
CA MET A 161 48.32 107.20 -41.69
C MET A 161 48.36 108.08 -40.43
N PRO A 162 48.04 107.55 -39.23
CA PRO A 162 48.25 108.23 -37.95
C PRO A 162 49.73 108.28 -37.52
N SER A 163 50.05 109.09 -36.50
CA SER A 163 51.37 109.09 -35.85
C SER A 163 51.61 107.82 -35.01
N PRO A 164 52.80 107.20 -35.06
CA PRO A 164 53.09 105.96 -34.33
C PRO A 164 53.28 106.19 -32.81
N ASP A 165 52.78 105.26 -31.98
CA ASP A 165 53.03 105.25 -30.53
C ASP A 165 54.28 104.43 -30.18
N LEU A 166 55.37 105.14 -29.87
CA LEU A 166 56.65 104.54 -29.49
C LEU A 166 56.69 104.05 -28.03
N LYS A 167 55.78 104.52 -27.16
CA LYS A 167 55.83 104.24 -25.72
C LYS A 167 55.35 102.84 -25.40
N THR A 168 54.19 102.45 -25.92
CA THR A 168 53.66 101.09 -25.76
C THR A 168 54.53 100.06 -26.47
N ALA A 169 55.04 100.39 -27.67
CA ALA A 169 55.93 99.53 -28.44
C ALA A 169 57.19 99.11 -27.65
N LEU A 170 57.84 100.04 -26.95
CA LEU A 170 59.01 99.74 -26.13
C LEU A 170 58.69 98.81 -24.94
N GLN A 171 57.52 98.97 -24.33
CA GLN A 171 57.08 98.12 -23.21
C GLN A 171 56.80 96.68 -23.66
N VAL A 172 56.16 96.48 -24.83
CA VAL A 172 55.98 95.14 -25.41
C VAL A 172 57.32 94.51 -25.78
N LEU A 173 58.23 95.28 -26.41
CA LEU A 173 59.53 94.78 -26.83
C LEU A 173 60.41 94.32 -25.66
N SER A 174 60.33 95.01 -24.52
CA SER A 174 61.18 94.72 -23.34
C SER A 174 60.61 93.62 -22.44
N ALA A 175 59.30 93.61 -22.20
CA ALA A 175 58.66 92.65 -21.29
C ALA A 175 58.08 91.41 -22.00
N GLY A 176 57.96 91.43 -23.33
CA GLY A 176 57.24 90.42 -24.11
C GLY A 176 55.74 90.35 -23.81
N ARG A 177 55.20 91.29 -23.03
CA ARG A 177 53.83 91.32 -22.50
C ARG A 177 53.32 92.75 -22.48
N ALA A 178 51.99 92.93 -22.56
CA ALA A 178 51.31 94.21 -22.52
C ALA A 178 50.43 94.30 -21.24
N PRO A 179 50.91 94.86 -20.12
CA PRO A 179 50.17 94.83 -18.84
C PRO A 179 48.83 95.59 -18.82
N TRP A 180 48.59 96.46 -19.80
CA TRP A 180 47.31 97.15 -19.99
C TRP A 180 46.29 96.34 -20.80
N MET A 181 46.73 95.25 -21.43
CA MET A 181 45.88 94.34 -22.19
C MET A 181 45.50 93.19 -21.26
N PRO A 182 44.21 92.94 -20.98
CA PRO A 182 43.81 91.73 -20.26
C PRO A 182 44.23 90.51 -21.08
N ASP A 183 44.65 89.44 -20.41
CA ASP A 183 44.84 88.17 -21.12
C ASP A 183 43.48 87.69 -21.64
N LEU A 184 43.41 87.44 -22.94
CA LEU A 184 42.20 87.00 -23.62
C LEU A 184 42.13 85.46 -23.73
N ASN A 185 43.11 84.76 -23.14
CA ASN A 185 43.24 83.30 -23.11
C ASN A 185 43.24 82.66 -24.52
N TYR A 186 43.67 83.41 -25.55
CA TYR A 186 43.80 82.89 -26.92
C TYR A 186 45.02 81.98 -27.13
N ILE A 187 45.96 81.98 -26.19
CA ILE A 187 47.14 81.11 -26.19
C ILE A 187 46.92 80.07 -25.10
N GLU A 188 46.99 78.78 -25.47
CA GLU A 188 46.90 77.69 -24.50
C GLU A 188 48.06 77.77 -23.48
N PRO A 189 47.79 77.61 -22.17
CA PRO A 189 48.85 77.59 -21.17
C PRO A 189 49.81 76.40 -21.39
N PRO A 190 51.07 76.50 -20.94
CA PRO A 190 52.03 75.42 -21.09
C PRO A 190 51.56 74.14 -20.39
N GLN A 191 51.85 72.98 -21.00
CA GLN A 191 51.51 71.69 -20.42
C GLN A 191 52.20 71.47 -19.06
N LEU A 192 51.43 71.00 -18.09
CA LEU A 192 51.89 70.74 -16.72
C LEU A 192 52.95 69.63 -16.69
N THR A 193 54.04 69.86 -15.98
CA THR A 193 55.08 68.84 -15.82
C THR A 193 54.60 67.70 -14.91
N PRO A 194 55.10 66.46 -15.07
CA PRO A 194 54.71 65.34 -14.21
C PRO A 194 55.00 65.57 -12.72
N ARG A 195 55.98 66.43 -12.38
CA ARG A 195 56.28 66.81 -10.99
C ARG A 195 55.21 67.74 -10.41
N GLU A 196 54.72 68.69 -11.19
CA GLU A 196 53.61 69.56 -10.79
C GLU A 196 52.31 68.77 -10.66
N GLN A 197 52.04 67.83 -11.59
CA GLN A 197 50.88 66.94 -11.51
C GLN A 197 50.90 66.08 -10.23
N LEU A 198 52.04 65.45 -9.89
CA LEU A 198 52.18 64.69 -8.65
C LEU A 198 52.02 65.59 -7.41
N LYS A 199 52.62 66.78 -7.43
CA LYS A 199 52.46 67.74 -6.34
C LYS A 199 50.98 68.11 -6.14
N TRP A 200 50.24 68.41 -7.21
CA TRP A 200 48.82 68.73 -7.12
C TRP A 200 47.96 67.54 -6.66
N ILE A 201 48.34 66.31 -7.00
CA ILE A 201 47.70 65.09 -6.48
C ILE A 201 47.93 64.94 -4.97
N ASP A 202 49.13 65.26 -4.48
CA ASP A 202 49.44 65.27 -3.04
C ASP A 202 48.74 66.43 -2.32
N ASP A 203 48.75 67.63 -2.90
CA ASP A 203 48.02 68.80 -2.41
C ASP A 203 46.50 68.44 -2.29
N LEU A 204 45.91 67.78 -3.30
CA LEU A 204 44.53 67.25 -3.25
C LEU A 204 44.31 66.20 -2.15
N ASN A 205 45.26 65.28 -1.92
CA ASN A 205 45.16 64.33 -0.80
C ASN A 205 45.07 65.08 0.54
N THR A 206 45.89 66.13 0.73
CA THR A 206 45.86 66.93 1.96
C THR A 206 44.54 67.68 2.12
N LEU A 207 44.04 68.33 1.06
CA LEU A 207 42.76 69.06 1.07
C LEU A 207 41.56 68.13 1.35
N LEU A 208 41.50 66.96 0.72
CA LEU A 208 40.50 65.93 1.01
C LEU A 208 40.56 65.48 2.48
N SER A 209 41.76 65.28 3.01
CA SER A 209 41.95 64.89 4.41
C SER A 209 41.53 65.99 5.39
N LEU A 210 41.76 67.26 5.05
CA LEU A 210 41.36 68.40 5.88
C LEU A 210 39.84 68.54 5.89
N ARG A 211 39.21 68.53 4.71
CA ARG A 211 37.76 68.65 4.55
C ARG A 211 36.99 67.57 5.31
N LEU A 212 37.37 66.29 5.14
CA LEU A 212 36.68 65.16 5.75
C LEU A 212 36.88 65.04 7.28
N ASN A 213 37.97 65.59 7.83
CA ASN A 213 38.25 65.56 9.27
C ASN A 213 37.82 66.83 10.02
N LEU A 214 37.67 67.97 9.35
CA LEU A 214 37.37 69.26 9.99
C LEU A 214 35.94 69.77 9.75
N ASP A 215 35.44 69.69 8.52
CA ASP A 215 34.17 70.34 8.13
C ASP A 215 33.05 69.32 7.88
N ASP A 216 33.33 68.31 7.06
CA ASP A 216 32.33 67.29 6.71
C ASP A 216 32.27 66.12 7.72
N TYR A 217 33.04 66.15 8.82
CA TYR A 217 33.15 65.05 9.79
C TYR A 217 31.78 64.56 10.31
N ASP A 218 30.92 65.48 10.75
CA ASP A 218 29.57 65.18 11.23
C ASP A 218 28.58 64.90 10.08
N LYS A 219 28.93 65.27 8.84
CA LYS A 219 28.10 65.08 7.63
C LYS A 219 28.37 63.74 6.93
N ILE A 220 29.41 62.99 7.31
CA ILE A 220 29.76 61.68 6.74
C ILE A 220 28.74 60.61 7.21
N PRO A 221 27.99 59.97 6.29
CA PRO A 221 27.07 58.88 6.63
C PRO A 221 27.77 57.74 7.37
N TYR A 222 27.06 57.05 8.28
CA TYR A 222 27.62 55.92 9.05
C TYR A 222 28.36 54.89 8.18
N HIS A 223 27.79 54.56 7.01
CA HIS A 223 28.33 53.59 6.06
C HIS A 223 29.56 54.09 5.27
N PHE A 224 29.81 55.40 5.27
CA PHE A 224 30.97 56.04 4.63
C PHE A 224 32.10 56.34 5.63
N LYS A 225 32.00 55.93 6.90
CA LYS A 225 33.08 56.09 7.89
C LYS A 225 34.31 55.21 7.61
N ASN A 226 34.18 54.18 6.77
CA ASN A 226 35.31 53.41 6.25
C ASN A 226 35.76 53.99 4.89
N TYR A 227 36.78 54.83 4.91
CA TYR A 227 37.32 55.49 3.72
C TYR A 227 38.85 55.51 3.70
N ASP A 228 39.40 55.75 2.52
CA ASP A 228 40.83 55.73 2.22
C ASP A 228 41.16 56.90 1.27
N ILE A 229 42.25 57.64 1.49
CA ILE A 229 42.60 58.83 0.68
C ILE A 229 43.95 58.59 0.01
N ALA A 230 43.93 58.50 -1.31
CA ALA A 230 45.14 58.28 -2.10
C ALA A 230 44.95 58.75 -3.56
N SER A 231 46.02 59.22 -4.19
CA SER A 231 46.03 59.60 -5.60
C SER A 231 44.99 60.67 -5.99
N GLY A 232 44.75 61.65 -5.11
CA GLY A 232 43.88 62.81 -5.36
C GLY A 232 42.38 62.50 -5.27
N ARG A 233 42.02 61.41 -4.58
CA ARG A 233 40.64 60.95 -4.39
C ARG A 233 40.44 60.30 -3.02
N VAL A 234 39.21 60.32 -2.54
CA VAL A 234 38.73 59.53 -1.41
C VAL A 234 37.94 58.33 -1.95
N THR A 235 38.27 57.13 -1.47
CA THR A 235 37.57 55.87 -1.75
C THR A 235 36.74 55.48 -0.53
N PHE A 236 35.42 55.59 -0.62
CA PHE A 236 34.49 55.09 0.40
C PHE A 236 34.22 53.60 0.16
N LYS A 237 34.22 52.77 1.20
CA LYS A 237 34.05 51.31 1.12
C LYS A 237 32.82 50.88 1.94
N VAL A 238 31.78 50.38 1.26
CA VAL A 238 30.55 49.84 1.86
C VAL A 238 30.55 48.32 1.72
N ASP A 239 30.89 47.63 2.81
CA ASP A 239 31.09 46.17 2.87
C ASP A 239 29.94 45.38 2.23
N GLY A 240 30.25 44.58 1.20
CA GLY A 240 29.27 43.74 0.53
C GLY A 240 28.37 44.48 -0.46
N GLU A 241 28.56 45.78 -0.71
CA GLU A 241 27.76 46.55 -1.66
C GLU A 241 28.62 47.20 -2.77
N PHE A 242 29.42 48.21 -2.43
CA PHE A 242 30.19 48.98 -3.40
C PHE A 242 31.35 49.77 -2.79
N GLN A 243 32.23 50.24 -3.68
CA GLN A 243 33.24 51.25 -3.41
C GLN A 243 33.02 52.42 -4.38
N VAL A 244 33.12 53.66 -3.89
CA VAL A 244 32.99 54.87 -4.72
C VAL A 244 34.18 55.79 -4.53
N ASP A 245 34.73 56.28 -5.64
CA ASP A 245 35.84 57.21 -5.68
C ASP A 245 35.31 58.63 -5.95
N LEU A 246 35.52 59.55 -4.99
CA LEU A 246 35.16 60.96 -5.10
C LEU A 246 36.40 61.87 -4.99
N THR A 247 36.32 63.08 -5.52
CA THR A 247 37.34 64.13 -5.37
C THR A 247 36.72 65.52 -5.21
N ILE A 248 37.55 66.54 -5.10
CA ILE A 248 37.19 67.97 -5.06
C ILE A 248 37.80 68.67 -6.28
N ALA A 249 37.10 69.69 -6.81
CA ALA A 249 37.57 70.48 -7.95
C ALA A 249 38.13 71.85 -7.56
N ASP A 250 38.14 72.18 -6.27
CA ASP A 250 38.42 73.50 -5.71
C ASP A 250 38.91 73.37 -4.27
N GLU A 251 39.58 74.40 -3.76
CA GLU A 251 40.06 74.46 -2.36
C GLU A 251 38.93 74.84 -1.38
N ASP A 252 37.88 75.48 -1.88
CA ASP A 252 36.70 75.89 -1.11
C ASP A 252 35.82 74.68 -0.72
N PHE A 253 35.72 74.42 0.59
CA PHE A 253 35.02 73.26 1.15
C PHE A 253 33.49 73.31 0.99
N GLU A 254 32.90 74.50 0.78
CA GLU A 254 31.45 74.63 0.52
C GLU A 254 31.05 74.07 -0.85
N LYS A 255 32.00 73.90 -1.78
CA LYS A 255 31.73 73.34 -3.11
C LYS A 255 31.59 71.83 -3.06
N GLN A 256 30.83 71.25 -3.99
CA GLN A 256 30.54 69.81 -3.98
C GLN A 256 31.78 68.92 -4.22
N PHE A 257 31.67 67.67 -3.75
CA PHE A 257 32.50 66.57 -4.27
C PHE A 257 32.09 66.22 -5.71
N TRP A 258 33.02 65.59 -6.44
CA TRP A 258 32.83 65.11 -7.81
C TRP A 258 33.10 63.61 -7.90
N PHE A 259 32.24 62.92 -8.64
CA PHE A 259 32.35 61.49 -8.92
C PHE A 259 33.49 61.17 -9.89
N ILE A 260 34.26 60.11 -9.61
CA ILE A 260 35.30 59.57 -10.52
C ILE A 260 34.93 58.19 -11.04
N ASP A 261 34.76 57.20 -10.15
CA ASP A 261 34.52 55.80 -10.53
C ASP A 261 33.77 55.06 -9.42
N PHE A 262 33.20 53.91 -9.81
CA PHE A 262 32.38 53.08 -8.93
C PHE A 262 32.68 51.59 -9.21
N ARG A 263 32.85 50.83 -8.13
CA ARG A 263 33.16 49.39 -8.16
C ARG A 263 32.15 48.64 -7.28
N TYR A 264 31.66 47.50 -7.71
CA TYR A 264 30.79 46.64 -6.88
C TYR A 264 31.63 45.82 -5.89
N ASP A 265 31.08 45.58 -4.69
CA ASP A 265 31.72 44.78 -3.62
C ASP A 265 30.92 43.50 -3.29
N PHE A 266 30.32 42.87 -4.30
CA PHE A 266 29.66 41.57 -4.18
C PHE A 266 29.91 40.71 -5.42
N SER A 267 29.59 39.42 -5.32
CA SER A 267 29.72 38.43 -6.39
C SER A 267 28.38 37.70 -6.64
N PRO A 268 28.03 37.37 -7.89
CA PRO A 268 28.63 37.86 -9.13
C PRO A 268 28.25 39.33 -9.38
N ALA A 269 29.24 40.12 -9.80
CA ALA A 269 29.06 41.47 -10.31
C ALA A 269 29.97 41.67 -11.54
N PRO A 270 29.64 42.59 -12.47
CA PRO A 270 30.55 42.95 -13.56
C PRO A 270 31.81 43.63 -12.98
N SER A 271 32.98 43.28 -13.52
CA SER A 271 34.27 43.78 -13.05
C SER A 271 34.50 45.28 -13.27
N SER A 272 33.74 45.90 -14.17
CA SER A 272 33.74 47.35 -14.40
C SER A 272 32.39 47.82 -14.95
N LEU A 273 32.05 49.10 -14.70
CA LEU A 273 30.91 49.74 -15.33
C LEU A 273 31.17 49.99 -16.83
N PRO A 274 30.20 49.70 -17.72
CA PRO A 274 30.25 50.14 -19.12
C PRO A 274 30.41 51.67 -19.22
N PRO A 275 31.22 52.20 -20.16
CA PRO A 275 31.48 53.65 -20.25
C PRO A 275 30.22 54.52 -20.34
N SER A 276 29.20 54.08 -21.06
CA SER A 276 27.90 54.77 -21.16
C SER A 276 27.13 54.81 -19.84
N LEU A 277 27.18 53.72 -19.06
CA LEU A 277 26.57 53.67 -17.73
C LEU A 277 27.37 54.51 -16.73
N ARG A 278 28.71 54.54 -16.82
CA ARG A 278 29.55 55.42 -16.00
C ARG A 278 29.19 56.89 -16.24
N ALA A 279 29.13 57.35 -17.49
CA ALA A 279 28.80 58.74 -17.82
C ALA A 279 27.38 59.13 -17.37
N TYR A 280 26.41 58.21 -17.44
CA TYR A 280 25.07 58.46 -16.89
C TYR A 280 25.05 58.50 -15.36
N LEU A 281 25.74 57.56 -14.70
CA LEU A 281 25.87 57.51 -13.25
C LEU A 281 26.58 58.76 -12.71
N GLU A 282 27.65 59.21 -13.37
CA GLU A 282 28.38 60.44 -13.08
C GLU A 282 27.45 61.66 -13.05
N GLY A 283 26.61 61.83 -14.08
CA GLY A 283 25.61 62.90 -14.12
C GLY A 283 24.62 62.83 -12.95
N CYS A 284 24.11 61.64 -12.62
CA CYS A 284 23.17 61.45 -11.51
C CYS A 284 23.81 61.60 -10.12
N VAL A 285 25.04 61.12 -9.93
CA VAL A 285 25.76 61.19 -8.65
C VAL A 285 26.22 62.62 -8.38
N ASN A 286 26.73 63.33 -9.40
CA ASN A 286 27.08 64.74 -9.25
C ASN A 286 25.84 65.61 -8.96
N ASP A 287 24.69 65.33 -9.60
CA ASP A 287 23.42 66.00 -9.26
C ASP A 287 22.97 65.69 -7.81
N ALA A 288 23.13 64.45 -7.33
CA ALA A 288 22.84 64.09 -5.93
C ALA A 288 23.81 64.73 -4.92
N LEU A 289 25.11 64.78 -5.23
CA LEU A 289 26.14 65.46 -4.44
C LEU A 289 25.87 66.97 -4.34
N SER A 290 25.39 67.60 -5.42
CA SER A 290 25.06 69.04 -5.46
C SER A 290 23.91 69.46 -4.53
N LYS A 291 22.99 68.53 -4.23
CA LYS A 291 21.75 68.79 -3.48
C LYS A 291 21.84 68.37 -2.02
N ASP A 292 22.28 67.13 -1.80
CA ASP A 292 22.15 66.40 -0.54
C ASP A 292 23.53 65.92 -0.01
N GLY A 293 24.63 66.34 -0.66
CA GLY A 293 26.01 66.01 -0.26
C GLY A 293 26.30 64.50 -0.20
N LEU A 294 27.20 64.11 0.73
CA LEU A 294 27.62 62.72 0.92
C LEU A 294 26.45 61.80 1.30
N ALA A 295 25.46 62.29 2.06
CA ALA A 295 24.26 61.53 2.43
C ALA A 295 23.35 61.24 1.23
N GLY A 296 23.17 62.23 0.34
CA GLY A 296 22.47 62.05 -0.93
C GLY A 296 23.14 61.02 -1.82
N CYS A 297 24.46 61.13 -1.97
CA CYS A 297 25.29 60.18 -2.72
C CYS A 297 25.16 58.75 -2.19
N TYR A 298 25.32 58.55 -0.87
CA TYR A 298 25.14 57.23 -0.25
C TYR A 298 23.74 56.66 -0.53
N ARG A 299 22.68 57.43 -0.26
CA ARG A 299 21.29 56.99 -0.47
C ARG A 299 21.01 56.61 -1.92
N PHE A 300 21.51 57.38 -2.88
CA PHE A 300 21.36 57.09 -4.31
C PHE A 300 22.10 55.81 -4.71
N LEU A 301 23.38 55.67 -4.36
CA LEU A 301 24.21 54.52 -4.73
C LEU A 301 23.77 53.22 -4.04
N HIS A 302 23.37 53.30 -2.76
CA HIS A 302 22.79 52.18 -2.02
C HIS A 302 21.49 51.69 -2.68
N GLU A 303 20.55 52.59 -2.99
CA GLU A 303 19.28 52.22 -3.63
C GLU A 303 19.48 51.70 -5.07
N PHE A 304 20.48 52.21 -5.79
CA PHE A 304 20.96 51.68 -7.07
C PHE A 304 21.49 50.24 -6.92
N VAL A 305 22.38 49.99 -5.96
CA VAL A 305 22.94 48.65 -5.70
C VAL A 305 21.86 47.67 -5.26
N MET A 306 20.96 48.03 -4.35
CA MET A 306 19.83 47.17 -3.96
C MET A 306 18.98 46.75 -5.17
N THR A 307 18.73 47.70 -6.09
CA THR A 307 18.02 47.42 -7.33
C THR A 307 18.84 46.54 -8.29
N PHE A 308 20.17 46.74 -8.35
CA PHE A 308 21.07 45.90 -9.13
C PHE A 308 21.13 44.46 -8.61
N LYS A 309 21.25 44.26 -7.29
CA LYS A 309 21.24 42.92 -6.66
C LYS A 309 19.96 42.15 -6.97
N ILE A 310 18.79 42.81 -6.92
CA ILE A 310 17.51 42.22 -7.35
C ILE A 310 17.51 41.90 -8.85
N ASN A 311 18.05 42.78 -9.70
CA ASN A 311 18.17 42.51 -11.15
C ASN A 311 19.14 41.37 -11.48
N GLU A 312 20.19 41.16 -10.69
CA GLU A 312 21.13 40.05 -10.85
C GLU A 312 20.50 38.73 -10.40
N LEU A 313 19.84 38.69 -9.23
CA LEU A 313 19.04 37.53 -8.81
C LEU A 313 17.94 37.20 -9.82
N LYS A 314 17.32 38.21 -10.42
CA LYS A 314 16.35 38.06 -11.52
C LYS A 314 17.01 37.48 -12.78
N ARG A 315 18.20 37.95 -13.17
CA ARG A 315 18.97 37.42 -14.31
C ARG A 315 19.26 35.94 -14.10
N GLN A 316 19.72 35.56 -12.90
CA GLN A 316 19.96 34.18 -12.51
C GLN A 316 18.68 33.34 -12.54
N ALA A 317 17.58 33.84 -11.95
CA ALA A 317 16.29 33.15 -11.96
C ALA A 317 15.75 32.88 -13.38
N PHE A 318 15.87 33.85 -14.31
CA PHE A 318 15.52 33.65 -15.72
C PHE A 318 16.47 32.71 -16.47
N GLN A 319 17.74 32.59 -16.04
CA GLN A 319 18.66 31.59 -16.59
C GLN A 319 18.31 30.18 -16.08
N LEU A 320 18.01 30.03 -14.79
CA LEU A 320 17.56 28.77 -14.19
C LEU A 320 16.26 28.28 -14.84
N SER A 321 15.26 29.16 -15.00
CA SER A 321 13.96 28.83 -15.61
C SER A 321 14.03 28.46 -17.10
N ARG A 322 15.17 28.69 -17.76
CA ARG A 322 15.47 28.31 -19.15
C ARG A 322 16.42 27.11 -19.28
N SER A 323 16.96 26.62 -18.16
CA SER A 323 17.97 25.57 -18.14
C SER A 323 17.59 24.45 -17.17
N SER A 324 18.26 24.32 -16.03
CA SER A 324 18.10 23.23 -15.06
C SER A 324 16.70 23.15 -14.42
N TRP A 325 15.93 24.25 -14.43
CA TRP A 325 14.58 24.39 -13.87
C TRP A 325 13.51 24.73 -14.93
N THR A 326 13.73 24.30 -16.18
CA THR A 326 12.76 24.52 -17.27
C THR A 326 11.40 23.93 -16.91
N GLY A 327 10.33 24.74 -17.01
CA GLY A 327 8.95 24.33 -16.70
C GLY A 327 8.62 24.16 -15.21
N THR A 328 9.58 24.33 -14.30
CA THR A 328 9.41 24.13 -12.85
C THR A 328 9.56 25.41 -12.01
N LEU A 329 9.96 26.52 -12.64
CA LEU A 329 9.93 27.86 -12.08
C LEU A 329 9.16 28.81 -13.01
N SER A 330 8.32 29.68 -12.44
CA SER A 330 7.75 30.83 -13.12
C SER A 330 8.18 32.11 -12.41
N VAL A 331 8.89 32.97 -13.15
CA VAL A 331 9.52 34.20 -12.64
C VAL A 331 8.68 35.40 -13.08
N GLU A 332 8.06 36.08 -12.11
CA GLU A 332 7.26 37.29 -12.32
C GLU A 332 8.08 38.53 -11.91
N GLN A 333 8.17 39.49 -12.84
CA GLN A 333 8.83 40.77 -12.60
C GLN A 333 7.85 41.77 -11.98
N LEU A 334 8.27 42.39 -10.87
CA LEU A 334 7.56 43.50 -10.25
C LEU A 334 8.43 44.76 -10.28
N ASN A 335 7.82 45.92 -10.03
CA ASN A 335 8.56 47.18 -9.93
C ASN A 335 9.43 47.15 -8.66
N ARG A 336 10.75 47.01 -8.83
CA ARG A 336 11.76 46.91 -7.76
C ARG A 336 11.59 45.70 -6.82
N SER A 337 10.97 44.62 -7.31
CA SER A 337 10.88 43.34 -6.61
C SER A 337 10.81 42.17 -7.60
N LEU A 338 11.07 40.96 -7.11
CA LEU A 338 11.15 39.73 -7.89
C LEU A 338 10.30 38.65 -7.21
N ALA A 339 9.28 38.14 -7.89
CA ALA A 339 8.49 37.02 -7.42
C ALA A 339 8.89 35.76 -8.18
N ILE A 340 9.31 34.73 -7.45
CA ILE A 340 9.65 33.41 -8.00
C ILE A 340 8.62 32.41 -7.48
N GLN A 341 7.70 32.00 -8.34
CA GLN A 341 6.83 30.86 -8.09
C GLN A 341 7.59 29.58 -8.44
N TYR A 342 7.62 28.62 -7.50
CA TYR A 342 8.24 27.31 -7.69
C TYR A 342 7.19 26.20 -7.61
N TRP A 343 7.47 25.07 -8.26
CA TRP A 343 6.54 23.94 -8.42
C TRP A 343 5.17 24.34 -9.02
N PRO A 344 5.13 25.04 -10.17
CA PRO A 344 3.88 25.47 -10.81
C PRO A 344 3.00 24.28 -11.25
N SER A 345 3.62 23.14 -11.58
CA SER A 345 2.96 21.85 -11.79
C SER A 345 2.06 21.45 -10.61
N ARG A 346 2.56 21.61 -9.38
CA ARG A 346 1.85 21.27 -8.15
C ARG A 346 0.73 22.25 -7.83
N ALA A 347 0.92 23.53 -8.17
CA ALA A 347 -0.11 24.56 -8.00
C ALA A 347 -1.36 24.30 -8.87
N ALA A 348 -1.20 23.66 -10.04
CA ALA A 348 -2.33 23.21 -10.85
C ALA A 348 -3.18 22.13 -10.16
N THR A 349 -2.54 21.23 -9.40
CA THR A 349 -3.19 20.15 -8.65
C THR A 349 -3.84 20.64 -7.35
N THR A 350 -3.08 21.38 -6.52
CA THR A 350 -3.51 21.80 -5.18
C THR A 350 -4.39 23.04 -5.20
N GLY A 351 -4.35 23.82 -6.27
CA GLY A 351 -5.04 25.11 -6.40
C GLY A 351 -4.34 26.28 -5.69
N PHE A 352 -3.23 26.03 -4.99
CA PHE A 352 -2.49 27.04 -4.23
C PHE A 352 -1.08 27.25 -4.79
N LYS A 353 -0.66 28.51 -4.91
CA LYS A 353 0.70 28.86 -5.35
C LYS A 353 1.65 28.93 -4.15
N SER A 354 2.86 28.41 -4.33
CA SER A 354 4.01 28.69 -3.44
C SER A 354 4.96 29.65 -4.14
N TRP A 355 5.38 30.71 -3.45
CA TRP A 355 6.20 31.78 -4.02
C TRP A 355 7.23 32.33 -3.03
N VAL A 356 8.35 32.81 -3.57
CA VAL A 356 9.34 33.61 -2.84
C VAL A 356 9.36 35.00 -3.46
N LEU A 357 9.11 36.02 -2.65
CA LEU A 357 9.14 37.43 -3.03
C LEU A 357 10.40 38.07 -2.45
N LEU A 358 11.28 38.53 -3.33
CA LEU A 358 12.42 39.37 -3.00
C LEU A 358 12.01 40.83 -3.19
N ALA A 359 12.06 41.61 -2.13
CA ALA A 359 11.72 43.03 -2.14
C ALA A 359 12.70 43.84 -1.27
N VAL A 360 12.87 45.11 -1.61
CA VAL A 360 13.58 46.07 -0.74
C VAL A 360 12.61 46.51 0.37
N ASN A 361 12.97 46.24 1.62
CA ASN A 361 12.34 46.85 2.78
C ASN A 361 13.09 48.14 3.14
N SER A 362 12.38 49.19 3.54
CA SER A 362 12.99 50.50 3.86
C SER A 362 13.61 50.58 5.26
N GLY A 363 13.46 49.53 6.09
CA GLY A 363 14.02 49.45 7.44
C GLY A 363 13.37 50.36 8.49
N ARG A 364 12.57 51.34 8.07
CA ARG A 364 11.83 52.25 8.96
C ARG A 364 10.80 51.48 9.78
N LYS A 365 10.96 51.49 11.10
CA LYS A 365 9.93 51.07 12.05
C LYS A 365 8.81 52.12 12.06
N ALA A 366 7.61 51.72 12.46
CA ALA A 366 6.47 52.64 12.60
C ALA A 366 6.51 53.48 13.89
N ASP A 367 7.63 53.46 14.61
CA ASP A 367 7.85 54.14 15.90
C ASP A 367 9.03 55.11 15.73
N ASP A 368 8.85 56.35 16.18
CA ASP A 368 9.41 57.57 15.59
C ASP A 368 10.87 57.88 16.03
N ARG A 369 11.74 56.86 15.98
CA ARG A 369 13.17 56.97 16.24
C ARG A 369 13.95 56.51 15.02
N ASP A 370 14.44 57.48 14.24
CA ASP A 370 15.40 57.25 13.17
C ASP A 370 16.73 56.76 13.76
N ASP A 371 16.92 55.43 13.80
CA ASP A 371 18.24 54.82 13.98
C ASP A 371 19.13 55.25 12.78
N GLU A 372 20.19 56.04 12.99
CA GLU A 372 21.12 56.49 11.91
C GLU A 372 21.74 55.34 11.08
N LYS A 373 21.67 54.12 11.60
CA LYS A 373 22.15 52.87 10.99
C LYS A 373 21.07 52.14 10.17
N ALA A 374 19.81 52.59 10.20
CA ALA A 374 18.70 51.94 9.50
C ALA A 374 18.63 52.38 8.04
N THR A 375 19.06 51.49 7.15
CA THR A 375 18.99 51.67 5.69
C THR A 375 18.05 50.65 5.06
N SER A 376 17.83 50.76 3.75
CA SER A 376 17.10 49.74 3.01
C SER A 376 17.84 48.41 3.03
N PHE A 377 17.10 47.30 2.98
CA PHE A 377 17.70 45.97 2.84
C PHE A 377 16.78 45.02 2.06
N ILE A 378 17.35 44.01 1.44
CA ILE A 378 16.60 42.99 0.69
C ILE A 378 16.05 41.95 1.67
N VAL A 379 14.74 41.70 1.57
CA VAL A 379 14.03 40.65 2.31
C VAL A 379 13.50 39.61 1.33
N ALA A 380 13.71 38.32 1.63
CA ALA A 380 12.97 37.22 1.03
C ALA A 380 11.76 36.88 1.90
N LYS A 381 10.55 37.09 1.38
CA LYS A 381 9.30 36.62 1.96
C LYS A 381 8.88 35.32 1.29
N TRP A 382 8.60 34.29 2.07
CA TRP A 382 8.13 33.01 1.55
C TRP A 382 6.66 32.78 1.87
N SER A 383 5.89 32.45 0.83
CA SER A 383 4.53 31.92 0.98
C SER A 383 4.47 30.48 0.51
N ARG A 384 3.93 29.63 1.37
CA ARG A 384 3.72 28.20 1.14
C ARG A 384 2.22 27.93 1.01
N ASP A 385 1.82 27.29 -0.09
CA ASP A 385 0.43 26.89 -0.35
C ASP A 385 -0.59 28.01 -0.07
N GLY A 386 -0.28 29.23 -0.57
CA GLY A 386 -1.13 30.42 -0.41
C GLY A 386 -1.05 31.13 0.95
N LYS A 387 -0.19 30.71 1.89
CA LYS A 387 -0.01 31.35 3.21
C LYS A 387 1.41 31.90 3.38
N GLU A 388 1.54 33.18 3.74
CA GLU A 388 2.82 33.81 4.10
C GLU A 388 3.35 33.21 5.41
N VAL A 389 4.59 32.71 5.39
CA VAL A 389 5.28 32.14 6.55
C VAL A 389 6.07 33.26 7.22
N LYS A 390 5.66 33.68 8.43
CA LYS A 390 6.23 34.83 9.13
C LYS A 390 7.30 34.48 10.17
N ASP A 391 7.30 33.25 10.66
CA ASP A 391 8.13 32.80 11.79
C ASP A 391 9.52 32.27 11.33
N VAL A 392 9.92 32.55 10.09
CA VAL A 392 11.04 31.88 9.41
C VAL A 392 11.85 32.89 8.59
N ASP A 393 12.94 33.40 9.17
CA ASP A 393 13.92 34.20 8.44
C ASP A 393 14.69 33.34 7.43
N ILE A 394 14.70 33.79 6.17
CA ILE A 394 15.48 33.18 5.10
C ILE A 394 16.83 33.88 5.03
N GLU A 395 17.89 33.16 5.41
CA GLU A 395 19.26 33.65 5.31
C GLU A 395 19.60 33.90 3.83
N LEU A 396 19.84 35.17 3.50
CA LEU A 396 20.30 35.61 2.19
C LEU A 396 21.74 36.09 2.30
N ASP A 397 22.66 35.40 1.66
CA ASP A 397 24.01 35.92 1.49
C ASP A 397 24.00 37.07 0.47
N LEU A 398 24.16 38.29 0.96
CA LEU A 398 24.20 39.51 0.15
C LEU A 398 25.59 39.79 -0.46
N LYS A 399 26.62 39.00 -0.11
CA LYS A 399 27.98 39.04 -0.67
C LYS A 399 28.14 38.03 -1.81
N THR A 400 27.62 36.80 -1.67
CA THR A 400 27.54 35.83 -2.78
C THR A 400 26.10 35.54 -3.19
N LEU A 401 25.59 36.32 -4.15
CA LEU A 401 24.22 36.24 -4.65
C LEU A 401 24.01 34.99 -5.51
N SER A 402 23.26 34.03 -4.97
CA SER A 402 22.83 32.83 -5.70
C SER A 402 21.32 32.62 -5.58
N ALA A 403 20.61 32.83 -6.69
CA ALA A 403 19.19 32.50 -6.80
C ALA A 403 18.93 30.98 -6.64
N GLU A 404 19.89 30.14 -7.03
CA GLU A 404 19.81 28.69 -6.83
C GLU A 404 19.98 28.32 -5.35
N GLY A 405 20.94 28.93 -4.64
CA GLY A 405 21.14 28.72 -3.20
C GLY A 405 19.94 29.17 -2.36
N LEU A 406 19.33 30.30 -2.72
CA LEU A 406 18.07 30.76 -2.14
C LEU A 406 16.94 29.74 -2.37
N LEU A 407 16.77 29.27 -3.61
CA LEU A 407 15.71 28.32 -3.94
C LEU A 407 15.91 26.96 -3.27
N THR A 408 17.13 26.44 -3.21
CA THR A 408 17.43 25.18 -2.50
C THR A 408 17.18 25.30 -1.00
N ALA A 409 17.54 26.41 -0.36
CA ALA A 409 17.25 26.64 1.06
C ALA A 409 15.74 26.68 1.36
N VAL A 410 14.96 27.41 0.54
CA VAL A 410 13.49 27.47 0.70
C VAL A 410 12.84 26.11 0.40
N ILE A 411 13.29 25.42 -0.64
CA ILE A 411 12.76 24.11 -1.02
C ILE A 411 13.11 23.04 0.01
N GLY A 412 14.32 23.06 0.59
CA GLY A 412 14.71 22.21 1.71
C GLY A 412 13.76 22.37 2.89
N ARG A 413 13.47 23.61 3.30
CA ARG A 413 12.47 23.91 4.35
C ARG A 413 11.04 23.51 3.96
N HIS A 414 10.68 23.53 2.68
CA HIS A 414 9.37 23.04 2.22
C HIS A 414 9.29 21.51 2.27
N ILE A 415 10.35 20.80 1.88
CA ILE A 415 10.43 19.33 1.94
C ILE A 415 10.46 18.86 3.40
N GLU A 416 11.23 19.52 4.27
CA GLU A 416 11.22 19.35 5.74
C GLU A 416 9.77 19.37 6.26
N TYR A 417 9.01 20.43 5.97
CA TYR A 417 7.61 20.54 6.38
C TYR A 417 6.70 19.42 5.82
N ILE A 418 6.86 19.03 4.55
CA ILE A 418 6.02 17.99 3.92
C ILE A 418 6.32 16.62 4.54
N LEU A 419 7.59 16.24 4.66
CA LEU A 419 7.99 14.93 5.19
C LEU A 419 7.70 14.82 6.69
N THR A 420 7.97 15.87 7.48
CA THR A 420 7.57 15.91 8.90
C THR A 420 6.06 15.82 9.06
N GLY A 421 5.26 16.50 8.21
CA GLY A 421 3.80 16.40 8.25
C GLY A 421 3.26 14.98 8.00
N ILE A 422 3.89 14.23 7.09
CA ILE A 422 3.53 12.81 6.82
C ILE A 422 4.01 11.92 7.98
N HIS A 423 5.25 12.11 8.45
CA HIS A 423 5.83 11.41 9.60
C HIS A 423 4.95 11.55 10.86
N ASP A 424 4.53 12.77 11.21
CA ASP A 424 3.72 13.04 12.39
C ASP A 424 2.33 12.41 12.28
N LYS A 425 1.73 12.39 11.08
CA LYS A 425 0.49 11.64 10.82
C LYS A 425 0.69 10.13 11.02
N LEU A 426 1.78 9.56 10.51
CA LEU A 426 2.10 8.13 10.70
C LEU A 426 2.39 7.79 12.16
N LEU A 427 3.04 8.67 12.93
CA LEU A 427 3.27 8.50 14.38
C LEU A 427 1.99 8.41 15.21
N THR A 428 0.85 8.91 14.72
CA THR A 428 -0.44 8.72 15.41
C THR A 428 -0.90 7.26 15.40
N ALA A 429 -0.40 6.42 14.49
CA ALA A 429 -0.76 5.02 14.38
C ALA A 429 -0.01 4.15 15.39
N THR A 430 -0.72 3.17 15.97
CA THR A 430 -0.18 2.27 17.01
C THR A 430 1.07 1.50 16.56
N ARG A 431 1.19 1.15 15.28
CA ARG A 431 2.38 0.46 14.73
C ARG A 431 3.68 1.22 15.00
N PHE A 432 3.67 2.52 14.74
CA PHE A 432 4.87 3.35 14.84
C PHE A 432 5.03 3.93 16.24
N LYS A 433 3.90 4.31 16.90
CA LYS A 433 3.88 4.76 18.30
C LYS A 433 4.47 3.73 19.26
N ASP A 434 4.09 2.46 19.11
CA ASP A 434 4.56 1.35 19.96
C ASP A 434 5.92 0.77 19.47
N ARG A 435 6.54 1.38 18.45
CA ARG A 435 7.79 0.94 17.79
C ARG A 435 7.77 -0.51 17.27
N HIS A 436 6.62 -0.96 16.77
CA HIS A 436 6.49 -2.29 16.15
C HIS A 436 7.10 -2.38 14.74
N ALA A 437 7.34 -1.25 14.07
CA ALA A 437 8.01 -1.18 12.77
C ALA A 437 8.92 0.07 12.74
N SER A 438 10.06 0.00 12.04
CA SER A 438 10.93 1.18 11.91
C SER A 438 10.35 2.23 10.96
N MET A 439 10.62 3.49 11.30
CA MET A 439 10.40 4.67 10.47
C MET A 439 11.61 5.58 10.68
N VAL A 440 12.20 6.09 9.60
CA VAL A 440 13.33 7.03 9.66
C VAL A 440 12.96 8.26 8.83
N LEU A 441 13.07 9.43 9.44
CA LEU A 441 13.00 10.71 8.77
C LEU A 441 14.40 11.32 8.80
N ASP A 442 15.00 11.49 7.62
CA ASP A 442 16.26 12.23 7.45
C ASP A 442 15.99 13.48 6.61
N VAL A 443 16.54 14.62 7.03
CA VAL A 443 16.26 15.93 6.44
C VAL A 443 17.56 16.71 6.35
N SER A 444 17.94 17.03 5.12
CA SER A 444 19.12 17.83 4.80
C SER A 444 18.69 19.22 4.29
N ARG A 445 19.22 20.26 4.94
CA ARG A 445 18.97 21.67 4.57
C ARG A 445 19.93 22.18 3.49
N SER A 446 21.09 21.55 3.34
CA SER A 446 22.08 21.90 2.31
C SER A 446 21.83 21.17 0.99
N ASP A 447 21.34 19.93 1.04
CA ASP A 447 20.90 19.18 -0.14
C ASP A 447 19.48 18.64 0.06
N PRO A 448 18.45 19.35 -0.46
CA PRO A 448 17.07 18.91 -0.36
C PRO A 448 16.80 17.54 -0.99
N ALA A 449 17.61 17.07 -1.95
CA ALA A 449 17.42 15.77 -2.61
C ALA A 449 17.77 14.58 -1.70
N MET A 450 18.57 14.81 -0.66
CA MET A 450 18.94 13.80 0.34
C MET A 450 17.89 13.65 1.45
N SER A 451 16.84 14.46 1.46
CA SER A 451 15.76 14.34 2.46
C SER A 451 14.78 13.22 2.09
N PHE A 452 14.55 12.27 3.00
CA PHE A 452 13.64 11.14 2.77
C PHE A 452 12.91 10.70 4.04
N LEU A 453 11.74 10.07 3.85
CA LEU A 453 10.99 9.39 4.89
C LEU A 453 10.90 7.91 4.53
N SER A 454 11.53 7.04 5.33
CA SER A 454 11.49 5.60 5.15
C SER A 454 10.56 4.91 6.14
N ILE A 455 9.90 3.83 5.70
CA ILE A 455 9.08 2.95 6.53
C ILE A 455 9.36 1.47 6.26
N GLN A 456 9.41 0.68 7.31
CA GLN A 456 9.49 -0.77 7.21
C GLN A 456 8.16 -1.38 6.76
N VAL A 457 8.24 -2.27 5.77
CA VAL A 457 7.09 -2.90 5.10
C VAL A 457 6.99 -4.37 5.45
N SER A 458 8.12 -5.08 5.40
CA SER A 458 8.27 -6.46 5.86
C SER A 458 9.57 -6.62 6.65
N HIS A 459 9.91 -7.83 7.09
CA HIS A 459 11.05 -8.06 7.98
C HIS A 459 12.38 -7.48 7.44
N GLY A 460 12.61 -7.53 6.12
CA GLY A 460 13.78 -6.94 5.45
C GLY A 460 13.46 -5.97 4.31
N GLY A 461 12.20 -5.56 4.15
CA GLY A 461 11.75 -4.66 3.08
C GLY A 461 11.41 -3.27 3.62
N GLU A 462 11.95 -2.24 2.98
CA GLU A 462 11.72 -0.82 3.31
C GLU A 462 11.23 -0.05 2.07
N ILE A 463 10.36 0.93 2.28
CA ILE A 463 9.97 1.93 1.25
C ILE A 463 10.45 3.30 1.71
N THR A 464 11.09 4.04 0.81
CA THR A 464 11.47 5.45 1.02
C THR A 464 10.60 6.36 0.15
N LEU A 465 9.93 7.32 0.78
CA LEU A 465 9.29 8.46 0.14
C LEU A 465 10.29 9.61 0.04
N LEU A 466 10.48 10.14 -1.17
CA LEU A 466 11.27 11.35 -1.44
C LEU A 466 10.38 12.39 -2.12
N VAL A 467 10.81 13.66 -2.09
CA VAL A 467 10.25 14.73 -2.91
C VAL A 467 11.36 15.23 -3.84
N GLU A 468 11.13 15.20 -5.15
CA GLU A 468 12.10 15.74 -6.11
C GLU A 468 12.18 17.27 -5.96
N PRO A 469 13.34 17.85 -5.62
CA PRO A 469 13.42 19.28 -5.30
C PRO A 469 13.02 20.21 -6.45
N ARG A 470 13.19 19.77 -7.71
CA ARG A 470 12.90 20.61 -8.88
C ARG A 470 11.41 20.66 -9.21
N THR A 471 10.76 19.51 -9.30
CA THR A 471 9.34 19.42 -9.71
C THR A 471 8.35 19.53 -8.55
N GLY A 472 8.77 19.18 -7.33
CA GLY A 472 7.89 19.04 -6.17
C GLY A 472 7.04 17.76 -6.20
N PHE A 473 7.34 16.83 -7.11
CA PHE A 473 6.70 15.52 -7.16
C PHE A 473 7.27 14.58 -6.11
N PHE A 474 6.40 13.78 -5.54
CA PHE A 474 6.74 12.63 -4.71
C PHE A 474 7.25 11.49 -5.58
N ALA A 475 8.29 10.80 -5.08
CA ALA A 475 8.84 9.59 -5.67
C ALA A 475 8.96 8.49 -4.59
N LEU A 476 8.55 7.27 -4.92
CA LEU A 476 8.60 6.11 -4.05
C LEU A 476 9.67 5.12 -4.54
N LYS A 477 10.62 4.78 -3.66
CA LYS A 477 11.60 3.71 -3.91
C LYS A 477 11.40 2.55 -2.93
N PRO A 478 11.69 1.30 -3.32
CA PRO A 478 12.08 0.86 -4.66
C PRO A 478 10.92 0.97 -5.66
N GLN A 479 11.21 1.39 -6.89
CA GLN A 479 10.20 1.48 -7.95
C GLN A 479 9.68 0.09 -8.30
N SER A 480 8.36 -0.09 -8.28
CA SER A 480 7.70 -1.35 -8.54
C SER A 480 6.30 -1.13 -9.15
N LYS A 481 5.70 -2.20 -9.68
CA LYS A 481 4.29 -2.20 -10.13
C LYS A 481 3.30 -1.70 -9.06
N PHE A 482 3.69 -1.74 -7.78
CA PHE A 482 2.87 -1.29 -6.65
C PHE A 482 3.05 0.19 -6.30
N THR A 483 4.22 0.79 -6.58
CA THR A 483 4.47 2.20 -6.23
C THR A 483 3.93 3.15 -7.30
N VAL A 484 4.11 2.85 -8.59
CA VAL A 484 3.84 3.79 -9.70
C VAL A 484 2.42 4.38 -9.69
N GLN A 485 1.38 3.55 -9.47
CA GLN A 485 0.00 4.04 -9.44
C GLN A 485 -0.27 4.94 -8.23
N HIS A 486 0.27 4.60 -7.06
CA HIS A 486 0.06 5.36 -5.84
C HIS A 486 0.94 6.62 -5.77
N GLU A 487 2.12 6.60 -6.40
CA GLU A 487 2.94 7.79 -6.68
C GLU A 487 2.18 8.77 -7.57
N HIS A 488 1.57 8.29 -8.67
CA HIS A 488 0.71 9.12 -9.52
C HIS A 488 -0.52 9.66 -8.76
N GLN A 489 -1.16 8.88 -7.90
CA GLN A 489 -2.27 9.36 -7.06
C GLN A 489 -1.81 10.42 -6.06
N LEU A 490 -0.69 10.21 -5.38
CA LEU A 490 -0.12 11.14 -4.40
C LEU A 490 0.28 12.48 -5.05
N ASN A 491 0.83 12.44 -6.26
CA ASN A 491 1.14 13.63 -7.06
C ASN A 491 -0.10 14.39 -7.57
N ASN A 492 -1.27 13.74 -7.57
CA ASN A 492 -2.57 14.35 -7.87
C ASN A 492 -3.41 14.65 -6.60
N GLY A 493 -2.85 14.43 -5.41
CA GLY A 493 -3.50 14.67 -4.12
C GLY A 493 -3.61 16.15 -3.76
N ARG A 494 -4.50 16.48 -2.82
CA ARG A 494 -4.68 17.84 -2.30
C ARG A 494 -4.08 18.03 -0.91
N ASN A 495 -4.09 17.00 -0.07
CA ASN A 495 -3.71 17.10 1.33
C ASN A 495 -2.49 16.22 1.61
N THR A 496 -1.30 16.77 1.35
CA THR A 496 0.00 16.08 1.32
C THR A 496 0.26 15.15 2.51
N ALA A 497 -0.08 15.58 3.72
CA ALA A 497 0.14 14.82 4.95
C ALA A 497 -0.76 13.57 5.08
N GLU A 498 -2.00 13.66 4.60
CA GLU A 498 -2.99 12.58 4.70
C GLU A 498 -2.91 11.65 3.48
N ASP A 499 -2.85 12.22 2.29
CA ASP A 499 -2.65 11.50 1.03
C ASP A 499 -1.32 10.72 1.06
N GLY A 500 -0.26 11.31 1.63
CA GLY A 500 1.06 10.68 1.80
C GLY A 500 1.04 9.49 2.78
N ALA A 501 0.38 9.65 3.93
CA ALA A 501 0.24 8.56 4.91
C ALA A 501 -0.60 7.40 4.36
N ALA A 502 -1.73 7.71 3.69
CA ALA A 502 -2.60 6.71 3.06
C ALA A 502 -1.92 6.00 1.87
N CYS A 503 -1.14 6.73 1.07
CA CYS A 503 -0.31 6.19 -0.01
C CYS A 503 0.70 5.17 0.54
N LEU A 504 1.52 5.57 1.52
CA LEU A 504 2.51 4.69 2.16
C LEU A 504 1.86 3.46 2.81
N GLU A 505 0.71 3.61 3.48
CA GLU A 505 -0.04 2.48 4.01
C GLU A 505 -0.52 1.52 2.91
N THR A 506 -1.09 2.04 1.83
CA THR A 506 -1.66 1.23 0.75
C THR A 506 -0.58 0.45 0.01
N VAL A 507 0.54 1.09 -0.32
CA VAL A 507 1.70 0.44 -0.95
C VAL A 507 2.30 -0.60 -0.01
N ARG A 508 2.43 -0.32 1.29
CA ARG A 508 2.87 -1.31 2.29
C ARG A 508 1.96 -2.55 2.29
N CYS A 509 0.64 -2.35 2.25
CA CYS A 509 -0.32 -3.46 2.23
C CYS A 509 -0.27 -4.27 0.92
N LEU A 510 0.01 -3.63 -0.22
CA LEU A 510 0.19 -4.28 -1.51
C LEU A 510 1.46 -5.15 -1.55
N ILE A 511 2.60 -4.61 -1.11
CA ILE A 511 3.86 -5.36 -1.09
C ILE A 511 3.76 -6.53 -0.09
N MET A 512 3.14 -6.32 1.07
CA MET A 512 2.91 -7.39 2.05
C MET A 512 1.98 -8.48 1.50
N GLU A 513 0.94 -8.14 0.74
CA GLU A 513 0.10 -9.12 0.05
C GLU A 513 0.86 -9.92 -1.03
N ASP A 514 1.67 -9.26 -1.88
CA ASP A 514 2.48 -9.95 -2.90
C ASP A 514 3.53 -10.86 -2.25
N GLU A 515 4.15 -10.42 -1.15
CA GLU A 515 5.10 -11.25 -0.40
C GLU A 515 4.43 -12.44 0.29
N ILE A 516 3.27 -12.24 0.92
CA ILE A 516 2.41 -13.31 1.46
C ILE A 516 2.05 -14.31 0.36
N ASN A 517 1.58 -13.84 -0.80
CA ASN A 517 1.15 -14.70 -1.89
C ASN A 517 2.33 -15.45 -2.52
N ARG A 518 3.45 -14.77 -2.76
CA ARG A 518 4.65 -15.36 -3.39
C ARG A 518 5.29 -16.42 -2.49
N ARG A 519 5.51 -16.11 -1.20
CA ARG A 519 6.12 -17.05 -0.25
C ARG A 519 5.13 -18.15 0.18
N GLY A 520 3.85 -17.79 0.37
CA GLY A 520 2.80 -18.74 0.73
C GLY A 520 2.49 -19.76 -0.36
N SER A 521 2.45 -19.36 -1.64
CA SER A 521 2.16 -20.27 -2.76
C SER A 521 3.20 -21.39 -2.89
N LEU A 522 4.48 -21.10 -2.62
CA LEU A 522 5.55 -22.12 -2.60
C LEU A 522 5.32 -23.18 -1.50
N MET A 523 4.67 -22.79 -0.41
CA MET A 523 4.29 -23.66 0.71
C MET A 523 2.85 -24.22 0.55
N GLY A 524 2.25 -24.08 -0.64
CA GLY A 524 0.89 -24.54 -0.96
C GLY A 524 -0.20 -23.80 -0.19
N TRP A 525 -0.04 -22.49 0.02
CA TRP A 525 -1.10 -21.58 0.45
C TRP A 525 -1.56 -20.74 -0.74
N THR A 526 -2.80 -20.93 -1.18
CA THR A 526 -3.37 -20.21 -2.32
C THR A 526 -4.27 -19.06 -1.87
N ALA A 527 -4.10 -17.89 -2.47
CA ALA A 527 -5.01 -16.78 -2.28
C ALA A 527 -6.35 -17.06 -2.98
N ARG A 528 -7.46 -16.86 -2.26
CA ARG A 528 -8.83 -17.07 -2.75
C ARG A 528 -9.63 -15.77 -2.70
N LYS A 529 -10.73 -15.74 -3.44
CA LYS A 529 -11.70 -14.64 -3.36
C LYS A 529 -12.28 -14.57 -1.93
N PRO A 530 -12.55 -13.37 -1.39
CA PRO A 530 -13.15 -13.23 -0.06
C PRO A 530 -14.49 -13.98 0.01
N PRO A 531 -14.68 -14.93 0.94
CA PRO A 531 -15.91 -15.69 1.09
C PRO A 531 -16.99 -14.93 1.88
N LEU A 532 -16.62 -13.82 2.53
CA LEU A 532 -17.50 -12.92 3.30
C LEU A 532 -17.46 -11.51 2.73
N THR A 533 -18.55 -10.78 2.87
CA THR A 533 -18.59 -9.33 2.63
C THR A 533 -17.78 -8.56 3.68
N VAL A 534 -17.48 -7.29 3.41
CA VAL A 534 -16.72 -6.43 4.35
C VAL A 534 -17.44 -6.28 5.69
N GLU A 535 -18.77 -6.20 5.71
CA GLU A 535 -19.57 -6.03 6.94
C GLU A 535 -19.65 -7.34 7.76
N GLU A 536 -19.79 -8.48 7.09
CA GLU A 536 -19.69 -9.81 7.72
C GLU A 536 -18.29 -10.05 8.32
N ALA A 537 -17.22 -9.65 7.61
CA ALA A 537 -15.86 -9.75 8.13
C ALA A 537 -15.64 -8.84 9.36
N LYS A 538 -16.20 -7.62 9.37
CA LYS A 538 -16.13 -6.69 10.52
C LYS A 538 -16.86 -7.25 11.74
N SER A 539 -18.08 -7.75 11.55
CA SER A 539 -18.88 -8.35 12.64
C SER A 539 -18.27 -9.67 13.16
N ALA A 540 -17.66 -10.47 12.29
CA ALA A 540 -16.94 -11.68 12.68
C ALA A 540 -15.72 -11.38 13.56
N THR A 541 -14.83 -10.49 13.11
CA THR A 541 -13.51 -10.23 13.74
C THR A 541 -13.51 -9.14 14.83
N ARG A 542 -14.56 -8.30 14.87
CA ARG A 542 -14.64 -7.05 15.66
C ARG A 542 -13.64 -5.96 15.25
N LEU A 543 -12.93 -6.13 14.12
CA LEU A 543 -12.07 -5.09 13.55
C LEU A 543 -12.93 -3.97 12.97
N ARG A 544 -12.61 -2.71 13.32
CA ARG A 544 -13.36 -1.53 12.85
C ARG A 544 -12.90 -1.04 11.48
N ALA A 545 -11.59 -1.07 11.24
CA ALA A 545 -10.96 -0.62 10.01
C ALA A 545 -9.71 -1.47 9.69
N TRP A 546 -9.49 -1.68 8.40
CA TRP A 546 -8.28 -2.23 7.77
C TRP A 546 -8.24 -1.69 6.34
N SER A 547 -7.06 -1.66 5.73
CA SER A 547 -6.88 -1.12 4.37
C SER A 547 -6.80 -2.21 3.32
N ARG A 548 -6.40 -3.43 3.70
CA ARG A 548 -6.47 -4.60 2.82
C ARG A 548 -6.78 -5.89 3.59
N ALA A 549 -7.41 -6.86 2.95
CA ALA A 549 -7.67 -8.18 3.53
C ALA A 549 -7.30 -9.28 2.53
N VAL A 550 -6.39 -10.16 2.93
CA VAL A 550 -5.92 -11.29 2.13
C VAL A 550 -6.56 -12.57 2.66
N TRP A 551 -7.11 -13.40 1.77
CA TRP A 551 -7.78 -14.66 2.15
C TRP A 551 -7.00 -15.84 1.59
N LEU A 552 -6.44 -16.65 2.49
CA LEU A 552 -5.54 -17.76 2.17
C LEU A 552 -6.21 -19.09 2.49
N GLN A 553 -5.98 -20.10 1.64
CA GLN A 553 -6.42 -21.47 1.84
C GLN A 553 -5.26 -22.43 1.56
N LYS A 554 -4.97 -23.33 2.49
CA LYS A 554 -3.92 -24.35 2.32
C LYS A 554 -4.41 -25.49 1.44
N ASP A 555 -3.57 -25.94 0.52
CA ASP A 555 -3.84 -27.15 -0.27
C ASP A 555 -3.97 -28.38 0.64
N GLY A 556 -5.09 -29.10 0.48
CA GLY A 556 -5.49 -30.22 1.35
C GLY A 556 -6.47 -29.86 2.47
N TRP A 557 -6.85 -28.58 2.63
CA TRP A 557 -7.96 -28.16 3.48
C TRP A 557 -9.32 -28.30 2.79
N GLY A 558 -10.38 -28.47 3.58
CA GLY A 558 -11.76 -28.42 3.09
C GLY A 558 -12.16 -27.00 2.67
N ALA A 559 -13.07 -26.89 1.69
CA ALA A 559 -13.46 -25.63 1.06
C ALA A 559 -13.99 -24.56 2.03
N ASP A 560 -14.54 -24.96 3.18
CA ASP A 560 -15.09 -24.08 4.22
C ASP A 560 -14.03 -23.33 5.04
N TRP A 561 -12.74 -23.68 4.96
CA TRP A 561 -11.70 -23.16 5.87
C TRP A 561 -10.75 -22.16 5.21
N PHE A 562 -10.55 -21.01 5.88
CA PHE A 562 -9.72 -19.91 5.41
C PHE A 562 -8.90 -19.26 6.54
N VAL A 563 -7.69 -18.80 6.21
CA VAL A 563 -6.93 -17.83 7.02
C VAL A 563 -7.10 -16.45 6.40
N ALA A 564 -7.68 -15.53 7.14
CA ALA A 564 -7.83 -14.13 6.76
C ALA A 564 -6.75 -13.27 7.42
N VAL A 565 -6.03 -12.48 6.62
CA VAL A 565 -5.00 -11.54 7.06
C VAL A 565 -5.49 -10.12 6.79
N PHE A 566 -5.78 -9.38 7.86
CA PHE A 566 -6.24 -8.00 7.79
C PHE A 566 -5.05 -7.06 7.99
N LEU A 567 -4.68 -6.33 6.93
CA LEU A 567 -3.57 -5.40 6.90
C LEU A 567 -4.08 -3.98 7.12
N GLY A 568 -3.49 -3.25 8.06
CA GLY A 568 -3.88 -1.87 8.35
C GLY A 568 -2.81 -1.06 9.08
N LEU A 569 -3.02 0.27 9.13
CA LEU A 569 -2.09 1.25 9.67
C LEU A 569 -1.59 0.89 11.08
N GLY A 570 -2.51 0.47 11.96
CA GLY A 570 -2.22 0.19 13.38
C GLY A 570 -1.60 -1.18 13.68
N SER A 571 -2.02 -2.24 12.99
CA SER A 571 -1.56 -3.63 13.19
C SER A 571 -1.98 -4.53 12.03
N ASP A 572 -1.23 -5.60 11.79
CA ASP A 572 -1.63 -6.68 10.88
C ASP A 572 -2.19 -7.85 11.71
N GLU A 573 -3.43 -8.27 11.45
CA GLU A 573 -4.11 -9.30 12.22
C GLU A 573 -4.41 -10.56 11.40
N TRP A 574 -4.11 -11.73 11.97
CA TRP A 574 -4.31 -13.03 11.35
C TRP A 574 -5.44 -13.79 12.06
N TRP A 575 -6.39 -14.31 11.29
CA TRP A 575 -7.60 -14.96 11.78
C TRP A 575 -7.86 -16.26 11.04
N LEU A 576 -8.20 -17.32 11.77
CA LEU A 576 -8.67 -18.59 11.22
C LEU A 576 -10.21 -18.61 11.28
N LEU A 577 -10.86 -18.86 10.14
CA LEU A 577 -12.31 -18.76 9.97
C LEU A 577 -12.86 -19.99 9.24
N GLU A 578 -13.98 -20.52 9.74
CA GLU A 578 -14.80 -21.54 9.05
C GLU A 578 -16.07 -20.87 8.50
N VAL A 579 -16.14 -20.74 7.17
CA VAL A 579 -17.23 -20.10 6.44
C VAL A 579 -17.93 -21.15 5.57
N PRO A 580 -19.24 -21.39 5.74
CA PRO A 580 -19.96 -22.35 4.89
C PRO A 580 -19.95 -21.90 3.43
N VAL A 581 -19.43 -22.75 2.53
CA VAL A 581 -19.54 -22.55 1.08
C VAL A 581 -20.82 -23.20 0.55
N ASP A 582 -21.80 -22.39 0.18
CA ASP A 582 -23.00 -22.89 -0.52
C ASP A 582 -22.62 -23.44 -1.90
N ALA A 583 -22.76 -24.74 -2.11
CA ALA A 583 -22.34 -25.46 -3.33
C ALA A 583 -23.20 -25.17 -4.60
N HIS A 584 -23.94 -24.05 -4.63
CA HIS A 584 -24.87 -23.66 -5.69
C HIS A 584 -24.67 -22.22 -6.15
N ALA A 585 -23.47 -21.93 -6.68
CA ALA A 585 -23.14 -20.67 -7.35
C ALA A 585 -22.50 -20.88 -8.74
N THR A 586 -22.97 -21.91 -9.47
CA THR A 586 -22.54 -22.23 -10.84
C THR A 586 -23.74 -22.42 -11.79
N LYS A 587 -24.58 -21.38 -11.88
CA LYS A 587 -25.41 -21.13 -13.07
C LYS A 587 -25.30 -19.64 -13.45
N PRO A 588 -25.11 -19.30 -14.74
CA PRO A 588 -25.16 -17.92 -15.20
C PRO A 588 -26.59 -17.36 -15.09
N ILE A 589 -26.68 -16.04 -14.98
CA ILE A 589 -27.90 -15.30 -14.73
C ILE A 589 -28.81 -15.31 -15.97
N SER A 590 -30.11 -15.56 -15.75
CA SER A 590 -31.19 -15.09 -16.62
C SER A 590 -32.30 -14.50 -15.74
N ASP A 591 -32.79 -13.33 -16.12
CA ASP A 591 -33.71 -12.41 -15.45
C ASP A 591 -34.81 -12.97 -14.53
N GLY A 592 -35.21 -12.17 -13.54
CA GLY A 592 -36.49 -12.34 -12.85
C GLY A 592 -36.56 -11.75 -11.45
N PHE A 593 -37.13 -10.56 -11.33
CA PHE A 593 -37.44 -9.83 -10.09
C PHE A 593 -38.08 -10.66 -8.95
N ASN A 594 -37.91 -10.15 -7.71
CA ASN A 594 -38.56 -10.55 -6.45
C ASN A 594 -38.03 -11.80 -5.72
N ARG A 595 -37.11 -11.58 -4.77
CA ARG A 595 -37.13 -12.30 -3.48
C ARG A 595 -37.02 -11.34 -2.29
N SER A 596 -37.78 -11.66 -1.26
CA SER A 596 -38.05 -10.83 -0.08
C SER A 596 -36.83 -10.68 0.83
N ARG A 597 -36.78 -9.54 1.55
CA ARG A 597 -35.86 -9.29 2.66
C ARG A 597 -36.11 -10.30 3.79
N HIS A 598 -35.19 -11.25 3.98
CA HIS A 598 -34.82 -11.80 5.29
C HIS A 598 -33.43 -12.42 5.17
N ASP A 599 -32.43 -11.55 5.04
CA ASP A 599 -31.03 -11.97 4.90
C ASP A 599 -30.43 -12.23 6.29
N SER A 600 -30.60 -13.46 6.77
CA SER A 600 -29.89 -13.96 7.95
C SER A 600 -28.42 -14.16 7.56
N GLY A 601 -27.62 -13.11 7.72
CA GLY A 601 -26.22 -13.06 7.28
C GLY A 601 -25.41 -14.30 7.68
N ARG A 602 -24.48 -14.72 6.80
CA ARG A 602 -23.80 -16.02 6.90
C ARG A 602 -23.00 -16.11 8.19
N SER A 603 -23.53 -16.84 9.17
CA SER A 603 -22.88 -16.98 10.47
C SER A 603 -21.62 -17.84 10.34
N VAL A 604 -20.46 -17.22 10.56
CA VAL A 604 -19.15 -17.90 10.65
C VAL A 604 -19.22 -18.99 11.74
N LYS A 605 -19.01 -20.25 11.35
CA LYS A 605 -19.18 -21.44 12.22
C LYS A 605 -18.11 -21.51 13.32
N PHE A 606 -16.89 -21.11 12.98
CA PHE A 606 -15.75 -21.07 13.90
C PHE A 606 -14.86 -19.86 13.58
N LYS A 607 -14.33 -19.21 14.63
CA LYS A 607 -13.36 -18.13 14.49
C LYS A 607 -12.32 -18.17 15.61
N SER A 608 -11.05 -18.00 15.25
CA SER A 608 -9.95 -17.87 16.19
C SER A 608 -8.94 -16.83 15.69
N LYS A 609 -8.42 -15.99 16.60
CA LYS A 609 -7.35 -15.04 16.30
C LYS A 609 -6.00 -15.70 16.50
N LEU A 610 -5.15 -15.67 15.49
CA LEU A 610 -3.80 -16.21 15.54
C LEU A 610 -2.89 -15.17 16.22
N LEU A 611 -2.33 -15.52 17.38
CA LEU A 611 -1.49 -14.63 18.19
C LEU A 611 -0.04 -14.66 17.69
N LEU A 612 0.21 -13.96 16.59
CA LEU A 612 1.56 -13.75 16.04
C LEU A 612 2.31 -12.62 16.79
N PRO A 613 3.66 -12.57 16.68
CA PRO A 613 4.45 -11.45 17.20
C PRO A 613 3.97 -10.11 16.62
N LYS A 614 4.05 -9.04 17.41
CA LYS A 614 3.65 -7.68 16.96
C LYS A 614 4.66 -7.02 16.01
N SER A 615 5.90 -7.51 16.00
CA SER A 615 6.94 -7.15 15.02
C SER A 615 6.54 -7.62 13.61
N PRO A 616 6.99 -6.98 12.51
CA PRO A 616 6.84 -7.54 11.17
C PRO A 616 7.36 -8.98 11.14
N VAL A 617 6.46 -9.88 10.75
CA VAL A 617 6.69 -11.33 10.75
C VAL A 617 7.66 -11.66 9.62
N ASP A 618 8.74 -12.38 9.94
CA ASP A 618 9.53 -13.02 8.89
C ASP A 618 8.73 -14.18 8.30
N LEU A 619 8.32 -14.02 7.04
CA LEU A 619 7.55 -15.00 6.27
C LEU A 619 8.49 -16.11 5.75
N SER A 620 9.32 -16.68 6.61
CA SER A 620 10.24 -17.79 6.29
C SER A 620 9.49 -19.10 6.05
N GLU A 621 10.15 -20.09 5.48
CA GLU A 621 9.58 -21.45 5.32
C GLU A 621 9.21 -22.05 6.68
N GLU A 622 10.00 -21.78 7.73
CA GLU A 622 9.71 -22.19 9.10
C GLU A 622 8.42 -21.54 9.63
N PHE A 623 8.19 -20.25 9.35
CA PHE A 623 6.94 -19.58 9.70
C PHE A 623 5.73 -20.26 9.03
N TRP A 624 5.80 -20.55 7.73
CA TRP A 624 4.69 -21.18 7.00
C TRP A 624 4.43 -22.62 7.45
N ASN A 625 5.47 -23.38 7.78
CA ASN A 625 5.33 -24.72 8.36
C ASN A 625 4.69 -24.67 9.76
N ASN A 626 5.19 -23.79 10.64
CA ASN A 626 4.62 -23.58 11.97
C ASN A 626 3.17 -23.08 11.91
N LEU A 627 2.85 -22.16 10.99
CA LEU A 627 1.49 -21.68 10.75
C LEU A 627 0.57 -22.82 10.29
N THR A 628 1.01 -23.66 9.35
CA THR A 628 0.23 -24.80 8.85
C THR A 628 -0.05 -25.81 9.94
N MET A 629 0.96 -26.16 10.76
CA MET A 629 0.82 -27.07 11.90
C MET A 629 -0.13 -26.51 12.96
N PHE A 630 0.04 -25.25 13.36
CA PHE A 630 -0.79 -24.60 14.38
C PHE A 630 -2.24 -24.43 13.92
N THR A 631 -2.47 -23.88 12.72
CA THR A 631 -3.83 -23.66 12.21
C THR A 631 -4.57 -24.97 11.97
N THR A 632 -3.92 -25.99 11.37
CA THR A 632 -4.55 -27.30 11.17
C THR A 632 -4.83 -28.01 12.50
N GLY A 633 -3.95 -27.88 13.49
CA GLY A 633 -4.19 -28.40 14.85
C GLY A 633 -5.39 -27.73 15.54
N VAL A 634 -5.54 -26.40 15.41
CA VAL A 634 -6.72 -25.66 15.92
C VAL A 634 -8.00 -26.07 15.18
N MET A 635 -7.96 -26.31 13.86
CA MET A 635 -9.10 -26.85 13.11
C MET A 635 -9.53 -28.21 13.67
N VAL A 636 -8.58 -29.14 13.74
CA VAL A 636 -8.79 -30.51 14.20
C VAL A 636 -9.42 -30.50 15.59
N GLN A 637 -8.85 -29.73 16.51
CA GLN A 637 -9.41 -29.54 17.86
C GLN A 637 -10.84 -28.98 17.84
N SER A 638 -11.16 -28.04 16.96
CA SER A 638 -12.53 -27.48 16.84
C SER A 638 -13.55 -28.47 16.26
N ILE A 639 -13.11 -29.36 15.36
CA ILE A 639 -13.92 -30.44 14.79
C ILE A 639 -14.18 -31.47 15.89
N ASP A 640 -13.13 -31.88 16.61
CA ASP A 640 -13.19 -32.84 17.72
C ASP A 640 -14.12 -32.37 18.84
N PHE A 641 -13.97 -31.14 19.34
CA PHE A 641 -14.87 -30.61 20.38
C PHE A 641 -16.33 -30.56 19.93
N ARG A 642 -16.59 -30.23 18.66
CA ARG A 642 -17.94 -30.17 18.08
C ARG A 642 -18.55 -31.56 17.88
N GLU A 643 -17.75 -32.55 17.52
CA GLU A 643 -18.14 -33.96 17.44
C GLU A 643 -18.46 -34.53 18.83
N LEU A 644 -17.58 -34.33 19.81
CA LEU A 644 -17.78 -34.73 21.20
C LEU A 644 -19.04 -34.07 21.80
N HIS A 645 -19.28 -32.79 21.49
CA HIS A 645 -20.49 -32.09 21.89
C HIS A 645 -21.76 -32.67 21.23
N ARG A 646 -21.72 -33.03 19.94
CA ARG A 646 -22.83 -33.74 19.26
C ARG A 646 -23.15 -35.06 19.94
N HIS A 647 -22.14 -35.82 20.35
CA HIS A 647 -22.29 -37.09 21.07
C HIS A 647 -22.52 -36.94 22.59
N LYS A 648 -22.66 -35.71 23.11
CA LYS A 648 -22.85 -35.39 24.55
C LYS A 648 -21.73 -35.90 25.46
N ILE A 649 -20.52 -36.08 24.93
CA ILE A 649 -19.35 -36.54 25.69
C ILE A 649 -18.73 -35.34 26.41
N GLN A 650 -18.63 -35.41 27.73
CA GLN A 650 -17.93 -34.38 28.50
C GLN A 650 -16.43 -34.42 28.21
N SER A 651 -15.93 -33.33 27.65
CA SER A 651 -14.51 -33.13 27.35
C SER A 651 -14.01 -31.85 27.99
N ARG A 652 -12.72 -31.82 28.35
CA ARG A 652 -12.03 -30.66 28.93
C ARG A 652 -10.68 -30.47 28.24
N PRO A 653 -10.27 -29.23 27.92
CA PRO A 653 -8.89 -28.98 27.55
C PRO A 653 -8.00 -29.23 28.78
N SER A 654 -7.00 -30.10 28.63
CA SER A 654 -6.00 -30.39 29.64
C SER A 654 -4.72 -29.60 29.38
N ASN A 655 -4.15 -29.03 30.45
CA ASN A 655 -2.89 -28.30 30.44
C ASN A 655 -1.64 -29.22 30.37
N SER A 656 -1.81 -30.52 30.09
CA SER A 656 -0.72 -31.43 29.73
C SER A 656 -0.15 -31.05 28.35
N VAL A 657 0.75 -30.07 28.35
CA VAL A 657 1.47 -29.61 27.15
C VAL A 657 2.48 -30.67 26.73
N ASP A 658 2.40 -31.10 25.48
CA ASP A 658 3.44 -31.92 24.88
C ASP A 658 4.71 -31.08 24.66
N LEU A 659 5.75 -31.35 25.46
CA LEU A 659 6.99 -30.57 25.45
C LEU A 659 7.82 -30.77 24.16
N SER A 660 7.47 -31.78 23.36
CA SER A 660 8.04 -32.07 22.05
C SER A 660 7.73 -31.03 20.98
N GLN A 661 6.67 -30.23 21.15
CA GLN A 661 6.24 -29.22 20.19
C GLN A 661 6.95 -27.86 20.40
N PRO A 662 7.30 -27.15 19.29
CA PRO A 662 7.80 -25.78 19.37
C PRO A 662 6.84 -24.90 20.17
N LYS A 663 7.37 -23.95 20.97
CA LYS A 663 6.57 -23.04 21.79
C LYS A 663 5.38 -22.37 21.06
N PRO A 664 5.48 -21.91 19.79
CA PRO A 664 4.34 -21.32 19.08
C PRO A 664 3.30 -22.32 18.54
N VAL A 665 3.56 -23.64 18.59
CA VAL A 665 2.71 -24.69 17.98
C VAL A 665 1.95 -25.51 19.04
N ARG A 666 2.13 -25.20 20.32
CA ARG A 666 1.54 -25.95 21.45
C ARG A 666 0.00 -25.89 21.47
N ILE A 667 -0.63 -26.96 21.00
CA ILE A 667 -2.09 -27.14 21.04
C ILE A 667 -2.47 -27.85 22.35
N PRO A 668 -3.46 -27.38 23.12
CA PRO A 668 -3.85 -28.03 24.37
C PRO A 668 -4.52 -29.38 24.10
N SER A 669 -4.09 -30.42 24.81
CA SER A 669 -4.65 -31.77 24.74
C SER A 669 -6.14 -31.83 25.13
N ILE A 670 -6.93 -32.71 24.51
CA ILE A 670 -8.34 -32.94 24.87
C ILE A 670 -8.42 -34.12 25.85
N GLN A 671 -8.96 -33.91 27.04
CA GLN A 671 -9.24 -34.97 28.01
C GLN A 671 -10.73 -35.32 28.00
N MET A 672 -11.05 -36.62 28.01
CA MET A 672 -12.41 -37.14 28.21
C MET A 672 -12.43 -38.36 29.11
N SER A 673 -13.61 -38.71 29.61
CA SER A 673 -13.85 -39.93 30.40
C SER A 673 -13.99 -41.14 29.46
N LEU A 674 -13.22 -42.20 29.73
CA LEU A 674 -13.23 -43.44 28.96
C LEU A 674 -14.52 -44.24 29.21
N SER A 675 -15.09 -44.17 30.42
CA SER A 675 -16.33 -44.87 30.79
C SER A 675 -17.56 -44.37 30.01
N VAL A 676 -17.54 -43.13 29.51
CA VAL A 676 -18.60 -42.58 28.63
C VAL A 676 -18.58 -43.21 27.24
N VAL A 677 -17.41 -43.59 26.73
CA VAL A 677 -17.26 -44.22 25.40
C VAL A 677 -17.31 -45.74 25.50
N PHE A 678 -16.73 -46.32 26.56
CA PHE A 678 -16.66 -47.76 26.81
C PHE A 678 -16.90 -48.12 28.30
N PRO A 679 -18.16 -48.31 28.71
CA PRO A 679 -18.53 -48.51 30.11
C PRO A 679 -17.92 -49.75 30.79
N SER A 680 -17.53 -50.77 30.02
CA SER A 680 -17.00 -52.05 30.52
C SER A 680 -15.47 -52.10 30.63
N MET A 681 -14.76 -51.08 30.11
CA MET A 681 -13.28 -51.06 30.08
C MET A 681 -12.66 -50.22 31.19
N ALA A 682 -13.37 -49.19 31.66
CA ALA A 682 -12.87 -48.18 32.60
C ALA A 682 -13.32 -48.44 34.04
N SER A 683 -12.40 -48.24 35.01
CA SER A 683 -12.74 -48.34 36.44
C SER A 683 -13.44 -47.06 36.92
N SER A 684 -14.77 -47.11 37.05
CA SER A 684 -15.58 -46.01 37.59
C SER A 684 -15.38 -45.86 39.11
N ASN A 685 -15.07 -44.65 39.58
CA ASN A 685 -14.97 -44.30 41.01
C ASN A 685 -16.32 -44.28 41.77
N LYS A 686 -17.36 -44.94 41.25
CA LYS A 686 -18.63 -45.19 41.95
C LYS A 686 -19.03 -46.67 41.78
N PRO A 687 -19.33 -47.39 42.86
CA PRO A 687 -19.92 -48.71 42.76
C PRO A 687 -21.36 -48.56 42.27
N LYS A 688 -21.65 -49.13 41.11
CA LYS A 688 -23.02 -49.44 40.67
C LYS A 688 -23.07 -50.92 40.31
N ASP A 689 -24.14 -51.57 40.74
CA ASP A 689 -24.32 -53.00 40.63
C ASP A 689 -24.10 -53.48 39.19
N ALA A 690 -23.15 -54.40 39.04
CA ALA A 690 -22.98 -55.13 37.79
C ALA A 690 -24.28 -55.90 37.54
N ARG A 691 -25.05 -55.47 36.53
CA ARG A 691 -26.24 -56.21 36.09
C ARG A 691 -25.80 -57.61 35.71
N LYS A 692 -26.42 -58.59 36.37
CA LYS A 692 -26.20 -60.03 36.22
C LYS A 692 -26.59 -60.45 34.79
N GLY A 693 -25.64 -60.39 33.86
CA GLY A 693 -25.85 -60.71 32.46
C GLY A 693 -25.80 -62.21 32.20
N ASP A 694 -26.93 -62.78 31.77
CA ASP A 694 -27.19 -63.96 30.90
C ASP A 694 -26.26 -65.20 30.87
N PHE A 695 -25.39 -65.40 31.84
CA PHE A 695 -24.79 -66.70 32.10
C PHE A 695 -25.72 -67.53 32.99
N GLY A 696 -26.51 -68.40 32.37
CA GLY A 696 -27.32 -69.40 33.05
C GLY A 696 -26.47 -70.25 34.01
N ALA A 697 -26.98 -70.47 35.23
CA ALA A 697 -26.22 -71.04 36.35
C ALA A 697 -25.54 -72.37 36.00
N ASP A 698 -26.23 -73.24 35.27
CA ASP A 698 -25.75 -74.56 34.83
C ASP A 698 -24.44 -74.48 34.02
N LYS A 699 -24.25 -73.42 33.22
CA LYS A 699 -22.99 -73.23 32.45
C LYS A 699 -21.84 -72.82 33.36
N ILE A 700 -22.11 -72.06 34.42
CA ILE A 700 -21.10 -71.64 35.40
C ILE A 700 -20.64 -72.84 36.23
N GLU A 701 -21.56 -73.73 36.64
CA GLU A 701 -21.21 -74.96 37.37
C GLU A 701 -20.31 -75.88 36.52
N LEU A 702 -20.70 -76.13 35.25
CA LEU A 702 -19.94 -76.97 34.33
C LEU A 702 -18.53 -76.41 34.02
N LEU A 703 -18.42 -75.08 33.85
CA LEU A 703 -17.14 -74.39 33.66
C LEU A 703 -16.25 -74.42 34.93
N SER A 704 -16.84 -74.31 36.13
CA SER A 704 -16.10 -74.42 37.40
C SER A 704 -15.53 -75.82 37.65
N LEU A 705 -16.19 -76.85 37.13
CA LEU A 705 -15.73 -78.24 37.18
C LEU A 705 -14.54 -78.48 36.25
N MET A 706 -14.51 -77.84 35.08
CA MET A 706 -13.36 -77.86 34.18
C MET A 706 -12.15 -77.12 34.75
N GLN A 707 -12.37 -75.99 35.44
CA GLN A 707 -11.31 -75.23 36.13
C GLN A 707 -10.56 -76.07 37.20
N LYS A 708 -11.27 -76.96 37.93
CA LYS A 708 -10.62 -77.92 38.85
C LYS A 708 -9.75 -78.96 38.14
N TYR A 709 -10.05 -79.28 36.88
CA TYR A 709 -9.37 -80.31 36.10
C TYR A 709 -8.15 -79.78 35.34
N THR A 710 -8.24 -78.59 34.73
CA THR A 710 -7.13 -78.01 33.94
C THR A 710 -6.22 -77.07 34.73
N GLY A 711 -6.62 -76.67 35.94
CA GLY A 711 -5.92 -75.64 36.73
C GLY A 711 -6.04 -74.21 36.17
N VAL A 712 -6.71 -74.03 35.03
CA VAL A 712 -6.89 -72.73 34.36
C VAL A 712 -8.00 -71.95 35.05
N ALA A 713 -7.66 -70.81 35.66
CA ALA A 713 -8.62 -69.96 36.35
C ALA A 713 -9.42 -69.07 35.37
N LEU A 714 -10.75 -69.16 35.42
CA LEU A 714 -11.62 -68.36 34.55
C LEU A 714 -11.58 -66.87 34.93
N THR A 715 -11.08 -66.05 34.00
CA THR A 715 -11.02 -64.60 34.14
C THR A 715 -12.34 -63.96 33.70
N LEU A 716 -13.21 -63.58 34.65
CA LEU A 716 -14.29 -62.63 34.35
C LEU A 716 -13.69 -61.30 33.85
N LYS A 717 -14.31 -60.70 32.83
CA LYS A 717 -13.91 -59.41 32.26
C LYS A 717 -13.79 -58.34 33.35
N ARG A 718 -12.61 -57.72 33.45
CA ARG A 718 -12.28 -56.68 34.46
C ARG A 718 -11.86 -55.40 33.75
N ALA A 719 -12.22 -54.26 34.34
CA ALA A 719 -11.72 -52.97 33.88
C ALA A 719 -10.19 -52.89 34.05
N TRP A 720 -9.50 -52.59 32.96
CA TRP A 720 -8.03 -52.53 32.90
C TRP A 720 -7.50 -51.09 32.80
N ALA A 721 -8.35 -50.14 32.39
CA ALA A 721 -8.00 -48.74 32.19
C ALA A 721 -8.60 -47.82 33.26
N ASP A 722 -7.87 -46.75 33.58
CA ASP A 722 -8.40 -45.63 34.36
C ASP A 722 -9.45 -44.87 33.53
N ASP A 723 -10.37 -44.17 34.20
CA ASP A 723 -11.42 -43.38 33.55
C ASP A 723 -10.90 -42.03 32.99
N SER A 724 -9.84 -42.09 32.18
CA SER A 724 -9.23 -40.95 31.51
C SER A 724 -8.61 -41.33 30.17
N LEU A 725 -9.08 -40.68 29.11
CA LEU A 725 -8.48 -40.69 27.78
C LEU A 725 -7.96 -39.28 27.47
N LEU A 726 -6.71 -39.18 27.04
CA LEU A 726 -6.09 -37.93 26.59
C LEU A 726 -5.83 -38.00 25.07
N LEU A 727 -6.10 -36.91 24.35
CA LEU A 727 -5.87 -36.82 22.91
C LEU A 727 -4.94 -35.64 22.61
N ASN A 728 -3.78 -35.95 22.04
CA ASN A 728 -2.78 -34.98 21.60
C ASN A 728 -2.80 -34.93 20.07
N PHE A 729 -2.73 -33.73 19.47
CA PHE A 729 -2.41 -33.61 18.05
C PHE A 729 -0.90 -33.76 17.87
N SER A 730 -0.42 -34.82 17.21
CA SER A 730 1.01 -35.12 17.09
C SER A 730 1.64 -34.56 15.82
N GLY A 731 0.88 -34.40 14.73
CA GLY A 731 1.33 -33.63 13.56
C GLY A 731 0.59 -33.90 12.25
N LEU A 732 1.24 -33.54 11.14
CA LEU A 732 0.73 -33.73 9.78
C LEU A 732 1.66 -34.66 8.99
N GLN A 733 1.06 -35.56 8.20
CA GLN A 733 1.76 -36.34 7.20
C GLN A 733 1.19 -36.02 5.81
N CYS A 734 2.03 -35.47 4.94
CA CYS A 734 1.71 -35.25 3.53
C CYS A 734 2.01 -36.55 2.78
N THR A 735 0.97 -37.19 2.22
CA THR A 735 1.17 -38.32 1.30
C THR A 735 1.05 -37.82 -0.14
N PRO A 736 2.09 -37.98 -1.00
CA PRO A 736 1.94 -37.69 -2.41
C PRO A 736 0.95 -38.69 -3.03
N THR A 737 -0.04 -38.16 -3.74
CA THR A 737 -1.05 -38.96 -4.42
C THR A 737 -0.43 -39.53 -5.70
N GLY A 738 -0.39 -40.85 -5.82
CA GLY A 738 0.01 -41.51 -7.07
C GLY A 738 -0.97 -41.17 -8.19
N ASP A 739 -0.43 -40.86 -9.37
CA ASP A 739 -1.09 -40.62 -10.66
C ASP A 739 -2.27 -39.60 -10.70
N GLY A 740 -1.99 -38.43 -11.28
CA GLY A 740 -2.98 -37.67 -12.06
C GLY A 740 -3.82 -36.59 -11.36
N GLU A 741 -4.03 -36.65 -10.04
CA GLU A 741 -4.81 -35.63 -9.32
C GLU A 741 -3.92 -34.61 -8.57
N PRO A 742 -4.11 -33.28 -8.78
CA PRO A 742 -3.26 -32.25 -8.17
C PRO A 742 -3.59 -31.96 -6.69
N THR A 743 -4.22 -32.88 -5.96
CA THR A 743 -4.63 -32.67 -4.57
C THR A 743 -3.71 -33.39 -3.59
N THR A 744 -2.84 -32.62 -2.93
CA THR A 744 -2.00 -33.11 -1.84
C THR A 744 -2.87 -33.52 -0.64
N ARG A 745 -2.91 -34.81 -0.31
CA ARG A 745 -3.78 -35.31 0.76
C ARG A 745 -3.09 -35.16 2.12
N LEU A 746 -3.67 -34.31 2.98
CA LEU A 746 -3.20 -34.08 4.35
C LEU A 746 -3.80 -35.12 5.31
N VAL A 747 -2.95 -35.96 5.88
CA VAL A 747 -3.31 -36.91 6.94
C VAL A 747 -2.92 -36.30 8.28
N CYS A 748 -3.88 -36.17 9.19
CA CYS A 748 -3.64 -35.71 10.55
C CYS A 748 -3.25 -36.91 11.43
N LEU A 749 -2.17 -36.74 12.19
CA LEU A 749 -1.72 -37.65 13.23
C LEU A 749 -2.22 -37.12 14.58
N SER A 750 -2.87 -37.99 15.36
CA SER A 750 -3.33 -37.67 16.71
C SER A 750 -3.04 -38.85 17.63
N ASP A 751 -2.41 -38.61 18.76
CA ASP A 751 -1.99 -39.66 19.69
C ASP A 751 -3.00 -39.72 20.86
N ALA A 752 -3.66 -40.87 20.99
CA ALA A 752 -4.60 -41.16 22.05
C ALA A 752 -3.91 -41.91 23.19
N VAL A 753 -3.86 -41.33 24.38
CA VAL A 753 -3.17 -41.88 25.55
C VAL A 753 -4.18 -42.37 26.58
N ILE A 754 -4.09 -43.66 26.91
CA ILE A 754 -4.92 -44.36 27.92
C ILE A 754 -4.02 -44.80 29.07
N ARG A 755 -4.43 -44.53 30.31
CA ARG A 755 -3.72 -44.99 31.51
C ARG A 755 -4.28 -46.32 32.01
N VAL A 756 -3.40 -47.20 32.47
CA VAL A 756 -3.69 -48.57 32.92
C VAL A 756 -3.74 -48.61 34.45
N CYS A 757 -4.80 -49.19 35.03
CA CYS A 757 -4.98 -49.25 36.48
C CYS A 757 -3.88 -50.03 37.23
N LYS A 758 -3.21 -50.99 36.55
CA LYS A 758 -2.25 -51.92 37.15
C LYS A 758 -1.04 -52.17 36.22
N PRO A 759 -0.09 -51.22 36.13
CA PRO A 759 0.99 -51.26 35.15
C PRO A 759 1.96 -52.45 35.30
N SER A 760 2.09 -53.02 36.51
CA SER A 760 2.96 -54.16 36.80
C SER A 760 2.59 -55.43 36.02
N ARG A 761 1.30 -55.60 35.65
CA ARG A 761 0.83 -56.76 34.87
C ARG A 761 1.33 -56.76 33.43
N PHE A 762 1.56 -55.57 32.88
CA PHE A 762 1.93 -55.37 31.47
C PHE A 762 3.45 -55.12 31.30
N ALA A 763 4.24 -55.29 32.36
CA ALA A 763 5.69 -55.11 32.33
C ALA A 763 6.41 -56.07 31.36
N ALA A 764 5.78 -57.21 31.02
CA ALA A 764 6.29 -58.20 30.09
C ALA A 764 6.18 -57.81 28.60
N LEU A 765 5.37 -56.80 28.23
CA LEU A 765 5.12 -56.36 26.84
C LEU A 765 6.30 -55.59 26.19
N LYS A 766 7.52 -55.86 26.64
CA LYS A 766 8.73 -55.11 26.25
C LYS A 766 9.23 -55.54 24.86
N GLY A 767 8.55 -55.07 23.81
CA GLY A 767 8.95 -55.23 22.41
C GLY A 767 7.87 -55.81 21.48
N MET A 768 6.70 -56.18 21.99
CA MET A 768 5.60 -56.77 21.22
C MET A 768 4.43 -55.79 21.06
N VAL A 769 4.66 -54.64 20.39
CA VAL A 769 3.58 -53.69 20.07
C VAL A 769 3.70 -53.19 18.64
N ASP A 770 2.56 -53.13 17.98
CA ASP A 770 2.36 -53.05 16.53
C ASP A 770 2.63 -51.66 15.93
N ARG A 771 2.55 -51.53 14.59
CA ARG A 771 2.69 -50.29 13.82
C ARG A 771 1.60 -49.25 14.16
N GLY A 772 1.76 -48.57 15.29
CA GLY A 772 0.91 -47.45 15.70
C GLY A 772 0.37 -47.53 17.12
N VAL A 773 0.75 -48.53 17.92
CA VAL A 773 0.46 -48.54 19.36
C VAL A 773 1.77 -48.72 20.11
N THR A 774 1.94 -48.02 21.23
CA THR A 774 3.12 -48.14 22.09
C THR A 774 2.69 -48.21 23.55
N TYR A 775 3.32 -49.10 24.33
CA TYR A 775 3.12 -49.17 25.78
C TYR A 775 4.34 -48.58 26.49
N ASN A 776 4.13 -47.62 27.37
CA ASN A 776 5.18 -47.03 28.19
C ASN A 776 5.17 -47.65 29.60
N PRO A 777 6.04 -48.64 29.89
CA PRO A 777 6.03 -49.35 31.18
C PRO A 777 6.44 -48.47 32.37
N ARG A 778 7.09 -47.30 32.14
CA ARG A 778 7.43 -46.36 33.22
C ARG A 778 6.25 -45.49 33.64
N ARG A 779 5.32 -45.20 32.71
CA ARG A 779 4.15 -44.34 32.96
C ARG A 779 2.85 -45.12 33.13
N GLY A 780 2.81 -46.39 32.73
CA GLY A 780 1.59 -47.20 32.75
C GLY A 780 0.57 -46.74 31.72
N GLU A 781 1.04 -46.29 30.56
CA GLU A 781 0.22 -45.63 29.53
C GLU A 781 0.37 -46.33 28.18
N PHE A 782 -0.75 -46.58 27.51
CA PHE A 782 -0.82 -46.95 26.09
C PHE A 782 -1.03 -45.69 25.25
N SER A 783 -0.16 -45.45 24.28
CA SER A 783 -0.31 -44.39 23.28
C SER A 783 -0.64 -45.00 21.92
N LEU A 784 -1.82 -44.69 21.38
CA LEU A 784 -2.31 -45.14 20.08
C LEU A 784 -2.22 -43.98 19.08
N GLN A 785 -1.45 -44.14 18.00
CA GLN A 785 -1.41 -43.18 16.90
C GLN A 785 -2.61 -43.37 15.97
N ILE A 786 -3.48 -42.36 15.93
CA ILE A 786 -4.64 -42.29 15.04
C ILE A 786 -4.24 -41.52 13.80
N ARG A 787 -4.54 -42.09 12.63
CA ARG A 787 -4.36 -41.47 11.32
C ARG A 787 -5.73 -41.25 10.70
N ARG A 788 -6.03 -40.00 10.32
CA ARG A 788 -7.33 -39.59 9.75
C ARG A 788 -7.14 -38.53 8.68
N ARG A 789 -8.06 -38.43 7.73
CA ARG A 789 -8.05 -37.31 6.77
C ARG A 789 -8.58 -36.05 7.45
N LEU A 790 -8.09 -34.90 7.03
CA LEU A 790 -8.55 -33.62 7.57
C LEU A 790 -10.05 -33.42 7.27
N GLY A 791 -10.87 -33.33 8.33
CA GLY A 791 -12.33 -33.22 8.24
C GLY A 791 -13.10 -34.50 8.58
N GLU A 792 -12.44 -35.66 8.67
CA GLU A 792 -13.09 -36.90 9.12
C GLU A 792 -13.30 -36.92 10.64
N PRO A 793 -14.45 -37.43 11.13
CA PRO A 793 -14.71 -37.58 12.57
C PRO A 793 -13.70 -38.52 13.23
N MET A 794 -13.26 -38.18 14.45
CA MET A 794 -12.28 -38.99 15.17
C MET A 794 -12.90 -40.25 15.79
N LEU A 795 -14.14 -40.14 16.26
CA LEU A 795 -14.68 -41.04 17.28
C LEU A 795 -14.77 -42.49 16.79
N ASP A 796 -15.01 -42.72 15.50
CA ASP A 796 -15.14 -44.08 14.97
C ASP A 796 -13.79 -44.77 14.73
N ALA A 797 -12.77 -44.02 14.26
CA ALA A 797 -11.39 -44.51 14.18
C ALA A 797 -10.76 -44.73 15.57
N LEU A 798 -11.14 -43.89 16.55
CA LEU A 798 -10.78 -44.05 17.96
C LEU A 798 -11.43 -45.30 18.57
N LYS A 799 -12.74 -45.51 18.34
CA LYS A 799 -13.50 -46.66 18.87
C LYS A 799 -12.92 -48.00 18.40
N SER A 800 -12.65 -48.16 17.10
CA SER A 800 -12.14 -49.42 16.55
C SER A 800 -10.78 -49.78 17.13
N ARG A 801 -9.85 -48.80 17.21
CA ARG A 801 -8.53 -49.00 17.82
C ARG A 801 -8.59 -49.30 19.32
N ILE A 802 -9.48 -48.64 20.08
CA ILE A 802 -9.66 -48.96 21.52
C ILE A 802 -10.26 -50.35 21.72
N LYS A 803 -11.26 -50.76 20.92
CA LYS A 803 -11.81 -52.14 20.95
C LYS A 803 -10.73 -53.20 20.69
N ALA A 804 -9.82 -52.95 19.75
CA ALA A 804 -8.71 -53.87 19.47
C ALA A 804 -7.79 -54.02 20.70
N VAL A 805 -7.45 -52.92 21.38
CA VAL A 805 -6.67 -52.97 22.63
C VAL A 805 -7.43 -53.69 23.75
N ASP A 806 -8.74 -53.47 23.91
CA ASP A 806 -9.54 -54.21 24.91
C ASP A 806 -9.53 -55.73 24.64
N ARG A 807 -9.76 -56.16 23.40
CA ARG A 807 -9.68 -57.59 23.03
C ARG A 807 -8.30 -58.15 23.33
N PHE A 808 -7.24 -57.47 22.92
CA PHE A 808 -5.86 -57.86 23.20
C PHE A 808 -5.56 -57.97 24.70
N VAL A 809 -5.99 -57.00 25.52
CA VAL A 809 -5.77 -57.02 26.98
C VAL A 809 -6.53 -58.17 27.64
N ASN A 810 -7.79 -58.43 27.24
CA ASN A 810 -8.56 -59.56 27.77
C ASN A 810 -7.91 -60.91 27.38
N LEU A 811 -7.36 -61.02 26.16
CA LEU A 811 -6.68 -62.21 25.66
C LEU A 811 -5.30 -62.40 26.35
N PHE A 812 -4.57 -61.32 26.60
CA PHE A 812 -3.32 -61.32 27.39
C PHE A 812 -3.55 -61.74 28.84
N GLU A 813 -4.57 -61.18 29.51
CA GLU A 813 -4.92 -61.63 30.87
C GLU A 813 -5.41 -63.09 30.87
N ALA A 814 -6.17 -63.56 29.87
CA ALA A 814 -6.59 -64.95 29.80
C ALA A 814 -5.41 -65.92 29.64
N LEU A 815 -4.47 -65.64 28.73
CA LEU A 815 -3.28 -66.46 28.50
C LEU A 815 -2.32 -66.44 29.70
N ALA A 816 -2.11 -65.27 30.33
CA ALA A 816 -1.26 -65.15 31.52
C ALA A 816 -1.81 -65.93 32.74
N ASN A 817 -3.12 -66.18 32.79
CA ASN A 817 -3.77 -66.98 33.84
C ASN A 817 -3.94 -68.47 33.44
N ALA A 818 -3.52 -68.89 32.24
CA ALA A 818 -3.71 -70.26 31.72
C ALA A 818 -2.72 -71.32 32.25
N GLY A 819 -2.00 -71.04 33.33
CA GLY A 819 -1.40 -72.08 34.20
C GLY A 819 -0.36 -73.02 33.57
N GLY A 820 0.21 -72.69 32.40
CA GLY A 820 1.20 -73.51 31.70
C GLY A 820 0.65 -74.56 30.72
N ALA A 821 -0.68 -74.76 30.68
CA ALA A 821 -1.33 -75.68 29.73
C ALA A 821 -1.39 -75.14 28.28
N VAL A 822 -1.03 -73.86 28.08
CA VAL A 822 -1.02 -73.16 26.80
C VAL A 822 0.27 -72.34 26.70
N THR A 823 1.04 -72.52 25.62
CA THR A 823 2.30 -71.79 25.36
C THR A 823 2.10 -70.79 24.22
N THR A 824 2.41 -69.52 24.48
CA THR A 824 2.27 -68.45 23.48
C THR A 824 3.47 -68.39 22.55
N GLU A 825 3.26 -68.47 21.24
CA GLU A 825 4.33 -68.44 20.22
C GLU A 825 4.52 -67.03 19.67
N ALA A 826 3.43 -66.35 19.29
CA ALA A 826 3.45 -64.98 18.79
C ALA A 826 2.22 -64.21 19.31
N MET A 827 2.42 -62.94 19.69
CA MET A 827 1.35 -62.11 20.23
C MET A 827 1.48 -60.67 19.75
N THR A 828 0.57 -60.25 18.86
CA THR A 828 0.43 -58.87 18.37
C THR A 828 -1.00 -58.37 18.58
N LEU A 829 -1.25 -57.09 18.33
CA LEU A 829 -2.58 -56.49 18.43
C LEU A 829 -3.55 -56.98 17.36
N GLU A 830 -3.02 -57.41 16.21
CA GLU A 830 -3.80 -57.93 15.08
C GLU A 830 -3.89 -59.47 15.08
N ARG A 831 -2.95 -60.21 15.69
CA ARG A 831 -2.94 -61.68 15.69
C ARG A 831 -2.27 -62.29 16.92
N VAL A 832 -2.87 -63.34 17.48
CA VAL A 832 -2.31 -64.09 18.62
C VAL A 832 -2.26 -65.58 18.30
N THR A 833 -1.07 -66.16 18.31
CA THR A 833 -0.81 -67.57 18.04
C THR A 833 -0.27 -68.26 19.28
N PHE A 834 -0.93 -69.35 19.68
CA PHE A 834 -0.54 -70.16 20.83
C PHE A 834 -0.70 -71.66 20.53
N CYS A 835 0.03 -72.47 21.29
CA CYS A 835 0.03 -73.92 21.19
C CYS A 835 -0.53 -74.53 22.48
N TYR A 836 -1.20 -75.68 22.35
CA TYR A 836 -1.70 -76.46 23.49
C TYR A 836 -1.44 -77.96 23.29
N GLY A 837 -1.31 -78.69 24.38
CA GLY A 837 -0.94 -80.10 24.41
C GLY A 837 -0.44 -80.53 25.79
N ASP A 838 0.04 -81.76 25.88
CA ASP A 838 0.49 -82.40 27.12
C ASP A 838 1.73 -81.69 27.73
N ASP A 839 1.75 -81.44 29.05
CA ASP A 839 2.79 -80.63 29.75
C ASP A 839 4.20 -81.27 29.60
N PRO A 840 5.23 -80.54 29.11
CA PRO A 840 6.58 -81.07 28.84
C PRO A 840 7.44 -81.40 30.09
N LYS A 841 6.84 -81.70 31.25
CA LYS A 841 7.57 -81.94 32.51
C LYS A 841 7.97 -83.38 32.78
N ASP A 842 7.30 -84.37 32.20
CA ASP A 842 7.68 -85.77 32.34
C ASP A 842 8.77 -86.15 31.34
N LYS A 843 10.03 -86.01 31.79
CA LYS A 843 11.21 -86.47 31.08
C LYS A 843 11.49 -87.94 31.37
N GLU A 844 10.78 -88.86 30.72
CA GLU A 844 11.38 -90.16 30.35
C GLU A 844 10.60 -90.86 29.23
N GLU A 845 11.37 -91.57 28.39
CA GLU A 845 10.99 -92.40 27.23
C GLU A 845 10.32 -91.75 25.99
N LYS A 846 10.81 -92.18 24.81
CA LYS A 846 10.53 -91.54 23.51
C LYS A 846 9.27 -92.12 22.83
N LYS A 847 8.14 -91.46 23.00
CA LYS A 847 7.12 -91.29 21.95
C LYS A 847 6.88 -89.80 21.73
N MET A 848 6.85 -89.35 20.48
CA MET A 848 6.60 -87.94 20.14
C MET A 848 5.19 -87.52 20.60
N LYS A 849 5.10 -86.78 21.71
CA LYS A 849 3.86 -86.10 22.13
C LYS A 849 3.60 -84.93 21.17
N LYS A 850 2.36 -84.79 20.68
CA LYS A 850 1.97 -83.74 19.72
C LYS A 850 1.51 -82.48 20.47
N THR A 851 1.93 -81.32 19.97
CA THR A 851 1.42 -80.00 20.37
C THR A 851 0.71 -79.37 19.17
N TRP A 852 -0.44 -78.75 19.40
CA TRP A 852 -1.30 -78.23 18.34
C TRP A 852 -1.33 -76.70 18.34
N ARG A 853 -1.11 -76.07 17.18
CA ARG A 853 -1.15 -74.61 17.02
C ARG A 853 -2.57 -74.09 16.73
N LEU A 854 -2.89 -72.94 17.30
CA LEU A 854 -4.11 -72.17 17.02
C LEU A 854 -3.78 -70.67 16.97
N SER A 855 -4.31 -69.99 15.96
CA SER A 855 -4.14 -68.56 15.72
C SER A 855 -5.50 -67.86 15.81
N LEU A 856 -5.54 -66.73 16.50
CA LEU A 856 -6.70 -65.86 16.62
C LEU A 856 -6.41 -64.54 15.92
N ASP A 857 -7.22 -64.18 14.91
CA ASP A 857 -7.09 -62.89 14.23
C ASP A 857 -8.02 -61.85 14.90
N LEU A 858 -7.41 -60.74 15.31
CA LEU A 858 -8.03 -59.63 16.06
C LEU A 858 -8.25 -58.39 15.20
N SER A 859 -7.92 -58.43 13.91
CA SER A 859 -7.96 -57.26 13.02
C SER A 859 -9.39 -56.82 12.64
N GLY A 860 -10.32 -57.77 12.49
CA GLY A 860 -11.75 -57.53 12.22
C GLY A 860 -12.55 -57.00 13.42
N ASP A 861 -13.86 -56.78 13.27
CA ASP A 861 -14.75 -56.46 14.42
C ASP A 861 -15.10 -57.72 15.25
N GLU A 862 -15.18 -58.88 14.61
CA GLU A 862 -15.22 -60.21 15.25
C GLU A 862 -13.82 -60.86 15.22
N ILE A 863 -13.57 -61.81 16.12
CA ILE A 863 -12.31 -62.56 16.20
C ILE A 863 -12.44 -63.83 15.38
N GLU A 864 -11.56 -64.01 14.39
CA GLU A 864 -11.51 -65.22 13.57
C GLU A 864 -10.57 -66.26 14.20
N VAL A 865 -10.92 -67.54 14.00
CA VAL A 865 -10.16 -68.68 14.53
C VAL A 865 -9.54 -69.44 13.35
N GLU A 866 -8.21 -69.39 13.26
CA GLU A 866 -7.37 -70.18 12.36
C GLU A 866 -6.79 -71.38 13.16
N VAL A 867 -6.90 -72.59 12.62
CA VAL A 867 -6.46 -73.82 13.29
C VAL A 867 -5.56 -74.61 12.35
N GLU A 868 -4.49 -75.19 12.89
CA GLU A 868 -3.53 -76.00 12.14
C GLU A 868 -4.16 -77.23 11.45
N ASP A 869 -3.72 -77.52 10.21
CA ASP A 869 -4.20 -78.65 9.43
C ASP A 869 -3.91 -79.99 10.15
N GLY A 870 -4.94 -80.85 10.23
CA GLY A 870 -4.87 -82.13 10.93
C GLY A 870 -5.14 -82.06 12.44
N ASN A 871 -5.42 -80.88 13.00
CA ASN A 871 -5.81 -80.71 14.40
C ASN A 871 -7.20 -81.35 14.69
N PRO A 872 -7.37 -82.20 15.72
CA PRO A 872 -8.65 -82.80 16.10
C PRO A 872 -9.79 -81.79 16.30
N HIS A 873 -9.47 -80.56 16.70
CA HIS A 873 -10.45 -79.51 17.01
C HIS A 873 -11.03 -78.83 15.78
N LEU A 874 -10.53 -79.11 14.56
CA LEU A 874 -11.18 -78.69 13.31
C LEU A 874 -12.66 -79.12 13.26
N ARG A 875 -12.98 -80.28 13.87
CA ARG A 875 -14.34 -80.83 14.01
C ARG A 875 -15.27 -80.05 14.95
N ALA A 876 -14.76 -79.03 15.64
CA ALA A 876 -15.48 -78.19 16.60
C ALA A 876 -15.33 -76.68 16.31
N MET A 877 -14.99 -76.31 15.06
CA MET A 877 -14.74 -74.92 14.62
C MET A 877 -15.88 -73.97 14.99
N ASP A 878 -17.14 -74.35 14.78
CA ASP A 878 -18.31 -73.54 15.08
C ASP A 878 -18.47 -73.22 16.57
N LEU A 879 -18.10 -74.17 17.45
CA LEU A 879 -18.10 -73.94 18.88
C LEU A 879 -16.96 -72.98 19.27
N MET A 880 -15.78 -73.13 18.69
CA MET A 880 -14.65 -72.22 18.95
C MET A 880 -14.97 -70.78 18.51
N ARG A 881 -15.51 -70.58 17.30
CA ARG A 881 -15.93 -69.26 16.80
C ARG A 881 -16.98 -68.59 17.69
N ARG A 882 -17.96 -69.37 18.19
CA ARG A 882 -18.99 -68.88 19.13
C ARG A 882 -18.41 -68.57 20.51
N LEU A 883 -17.45 -69.36 21.00
CA LEU A 883 -16.83 -69.13 22.31
C LEU A 883 -15.95 -67.87 22.30
N VAL A 884 -15.05 -67.72 21.33
CA VAL A 884 -14.09 -66.59 21.29
C VAL A 884 -14.80 -65.23 21.21
N ASN A 885 -15.94 -65.17 20.52
CA ASN A 885 -16.75 -63.94 20.37
C ASN A 885 -17.80 -63.75 21.49
N SER A 886 -17.83 -64.60 22.52
CA SER A 886 -18.73 -64.46 23.67
C SER A 886 -18.02 -63.80 24.88
N ASP A 887 -18.78 -63.11 25.74
CA ASP A 887 -18.22 -62.39 26.90
C ASP A 887 -17.46 -63.33 27.86
N GLY A 888 -16.14 -63.13 27.98
CA GLY A 888 -15.27 -64.00 28.77
C GLY A 888 -14.98 -65.37 28.15
N GLY A 889 -15.50 -65.66 26.96
CA GLY A 889 -15.37 -66.96 26.30
C GLY A 889 -13.97 -67.29 25.78
N ILE A 890 -13.07 -66.31 25.67
CA ILE A 890 -11.63 -66.54 25.46
C ILE A 890 -11.01 -67.32 26.63
N GLY A 891 -11.36 -66.97 27.88
CA GLY A 891 -10.91 -67.71 29.06
C GLY A 891 -11.55 -69.11 29.14
N ALA A 892 -12.78 -69.25 28.65
CA ALA A 892 -13.40 -70.57 28.49
C ALA A 892 -12.71 -71.40 27.39
N LEU A 893 -12.26 -70.79 26.29
CA LEU A 893 -11.53 -71.48 25.22
C LEU A 893 -10.18 -72.00 25.74
N THR A 894 -9.37 -71.16 26.40
CA THR A 894 -8.05 -71.59 26.91
C THR A 894 -8.16 -72.69 27.96
N ALA A 895 -9.27 -72.76 28.71
CA ALA A 895 -9.57 -73.88 29.60
C ALA A 895 -10.16 -75.11 28.88
N TRP A 896 -10.89 -74.93 27.78
CA TRP A 896 -11.55 -76.03 27.05
C TRP A 896 -10.58 -76.80 26.15
N LEU A 897 -9.67 -76.12 25.44
CA LEU A 897 -8.77 -76.75 24.47
C LEU A 897 -7.94 -77.91 25.08
N PRO A 898 -7.26 -77.78 26.24
CA PRO A 898 -6.56 -78.92 26.83
C PRO A 898 -7.50 -80.02 27.33
N ALA A 899 -8.73 -79.66 27.72
CA ALA A 899 -9.69 -80.59 28.32
C ALA A 899 -10.48 -81.44 27.31
N SER A 900 -10.68 -80.95 26.09
CA SER A 900 -11.40 -81.66 25.03
C SER A 900 -10.51 -82.57 24.18
N LEU A 901 -9.18 -82.34 24.20
CA LEU A 901 -8.23 -82.99 23.30
C LEU A 901 -8.27 -84.53 23.34
N PRO A 902 -8.21 -85.22 24.51
CA PRO A 902 -8.18 -86.69 24.53
C PRO A 902 -9.47 -87.34 23.98
N ALA A 903 -10.61 -86.67 24.16
CA ALA A 903 -11.89 -87.16 23.63
C ALA A 903 -11.96 -86.96 22.11
N LEU A 904 -11.47 -85.83 21.59
CA LEU A 904 -11.47 -85.53 20.15
C LEU A 904 -10.43 -86.35 19.38
N GLU A 905 -9.28 -86.68 19.99
CA GLU A 905 -8.31 -87.63 19.43
C GLU A 905 -8.89 -89.04 19.30
N ALA A 906 -9.61 -89.53 20.33
CA ALA A 906 -10.30 -90.81 20.26
C ALA A 906 -11.37 -90.86 19.16
N VAL A 907 -12.17 -89.80 18.99
CA VAL A 907 -13.14 -89.70 17.87
C VAL A 907 -12.44 -89.58 16.51
N GLY A 908 -11.24 -89.01 16.45
CA GLY A 908 -10.37 -89.07 15.29
C GLY A 908 -9.99 -90.51 14.93
N GLU A 909 -9.58 -91.30 15.92
CA GLU A 909 -9.25 -92.71 15.73
C GLU A 909 -10.47 -93.59 15.37
N MET A 910 -11.63 -93.38 16.02
CA MET A 910 -12.88 -94.07 15.68
C MET A 910 -13.27 -93.81 14.21
N SER A 911 -13.18 -92.55 13.78
CA SER A 911 -13.45 -92.14 12.39
C SER A 911 -12.46 -92.76 11.39
N ARG A 912 -11.22 -93.04 11.81
CA ARG A 912 -10.22 -93.73 10.98
C ARG A 912 -10.51 -95.23 10.89
N LYS A 913 -10.77 -95.91 12.02
CA LYS A 913 -11.10 -97.35 12.07
C LYS A 913 -12.41 -97.67 11.34
N TRP A 914 -13.39 -96.77 11.36
CA TRP A 914 -14.67 -96.94 10.65
C TRP A 914 -14.58 -96.78 9.13
N ALA A 915 -13.59 -96.04 8.62
CA ALA A 915 -13.40 -95.85 7.19
C ALA A 915 -12.95 -97.12 6.45
N GLU A 916 -12.61 -98.19 7.18
CA GLU A 916 -12.30 -99.53 6.65
C GLU A 916 -13.57 -100.39 6.42
N VAL A 917 -14.76 -99.91 6.82
CA VAL A 917 -16.05 -100.58 6.60
C VAL A 917 -16.74 -99.98 5.36
N GLU A 918 -17.07 -100.82 4.37
CA GLU A 918 -17.75 -100.35 3.16
C GLU A 918 -19.13 -99.73 3.49
N ALA A 919 -19.39 -98.53 2.93
CA ALA A 919 -20.62 -97.75 3.12
C ALA A 919 -20.93 -97.21 4.55
N GLY A 920 -19.94 -97.14 5.44
CA GLY A 920 -20.07 -96.52 6.77
C GLY A 920 -19.54 -95.07 6.87
N ASN A 921 -20.25 -94.18 7.59
CA ASN A 921 -19.75 -92.83 7.95
C ASN A 921 -20.02 -92.51 9.44
N ILE A 922 -19.14 -91.73 10.08
CA ILE A 922 -19.34 -91.19 11.44
C ILE A 922 -19.54 -89.68 11.38
N GLU A 923 -20.72 -89.22 11.81
CA GLU A 923 -20.99 -87.81 12.05
C GLU A 923 -20.75 -87.46 13.52
N PHE A 924 -19.75 -86.60 13.75
CA PHE A 924 -19.45 -86.03 15.06
C PHE A 924 -19.99 -84.59 15.15
N THR A 925 -20.71 -84.27 16.23
CA THR A 925 -21.11 -82.88 16.54
C THR A 925 -20.88 -82.54 18.00
N MET A 926 -20.25 -81.39 18.26
CA MET A 926 -20.08 -80.82 19.60
C MET A 926 -21.23 -79.84 19.88
N LYS A 927 -22.23 -80.25 20.67
CA LYS A 927 -23.43 -79.44 20.98
C LYS A 927 -23.14 -78.31 21.98
N ALA A 928 -22.25 -78.57 22.95
CA ALA A 928 -21.80 -77.58 23.94
C ALA A 928 -20.43 -77.97 24.51
N ILE A 929 -19.83 -77.10 25.32
CA ILE A 929 -18.50 -77.27 25.95
C ILE A 929 -18.31 -78.68 26.57
N GLY A 930 -19.36 -79.22 27.21
CA GLY A 930 -19.40 -80.54 27.84
C GLY A 930 -20.42 -81.52 27.23
N TRP A 931 -20.84 -81.35 25.97
CA TRP A 931 -21.80 -82.26 25.31
C TRP A 931 -21.44 -82.50 23.85
N MET A 932 -21.19 -83.77 23.51
CA MET A 932 -20.95 -84.25 22.15
C MET A 932 -21.93 -85.35 21.76
N SER A 933 -22.12 -85.52 20.45
CA SER A 933 -22.97 -86.52 19.82
C SER A 933 -22.19 -87.20 18.70
N ILE A 934 -22.21 -88.53 18.67
CA ILE A 934 -21.50 -89.38 17.71
C ILE A 934 -22.55 -90.26 17.03
N ALA A 935 -22.82 -90.04 15.76
CA ALA A 935 -23.78 -90.81 14.97
C ALA A 935 -23.05 -91.69 13.95
N TYR A 936 -23.25 -92.99 14.04
CA TYR A 936 -22.83 -93.98 13.06
C TYR A 936 -23.92 -94.14 12.01
N LYS A 937 -23.61 -93.90 10.74
CA LYS A 937 -24.49 -94.14 9.59
C LYS A 937 -23.94 -95.31 8.77
N VAL A 938 -24.79 -96.28 8.44
CA VAL A 938 -24.47 -97.41 7.56
C VAL A 938 -25.56 -97.52 6.51
N GLY A 939 -25.19 -97.35 5.23
CA GLY A 939 -26.15 -97.27 4.13
C GLY A 939 -27.16 -96.12 4.30
N THR A 940 -28.37 -96.28 3.75
CA THR A 940 -29.44 -95.26 3.74
C THR A 940 -30.46 -95.39 4.87
N ARG A 941 -30.45 -96.48 5.66
CA ARG A 941 -31.48 -96.76 6.67
C ARG A 941 -30.98 -96.97 8.11
N ARG A 942 -29.71 -97.31 8.35
CA ARG A 942 -29.21 -97.57 9.72
C ARG A 942 -28.47 -96.37 10.31
N CYS A 943 -28.91 -95.90 11.48
CA CYS A 943 -28.28 -94.81 12.22
C CYS A 943 -28.27 -95.06 13.72
N VAL A 944 -27.08 -95.15 14.33
CA VAL A 944 -26.92 -95.32 15.80
C VAL A 944 -26.24 -94.10 16.38
N THR A 945 -26.95 -93.37 17.26
CA THR A 945 -26.42 -92.16 17.91
C THR A 945 -26.05 -92.41 19.37
N LEU A 946 -24.80 -92.10 19.72
CA LEU A 946 -24.28 -92.03 21.08
C LEU A 946 -24.19 -90.57 21.53
N GLU A 947 -24.75 -90.24 22.69
CA GLU A 947 -24.53 -88.96 23.34
C GLU A 947 -23.51 -89.09 24.48
N VAL A 948 -22.62 -88.11 24.59
CA VAL A 948 -21.63 -88.03 25.67
C VAL A 948 -21.76 -86.68 26.36
N GLN A 949 -22.14 -86.69 27.64
CA GLN A 949 -22.40 -85.50 28.44
C GLN A 949 -21.53 -85.48 29.69
N MET A 950 -20.80 -84.39 29.94
CA MET A 950 -20.09 -84.17 31.19
C MET A 950 -21.09 -83.87 32.32
N LYS A 951 -21.04 -84.64 33.41
CA LYS A 951 -21.87 -84.45 34.61
C LYS A 951 -21.01 -84.53 35.87
N ARG A 952 -21.47 -83.93 36.97
CA ARG A 952 -20.77 -83.93 38.26
C ARG A 952 -20.99 -85.25 38.99
N ARG A 953 -19.91 -85.91 39.41
CA ARG A 953 -19.96 -87.14 40.22
C ARG A 953 -18.87 -87.09 41.29
N ARG A 954 -19.26 -87.15 42.58
CA ARG A 954 -18.35 -87.03 43.75
C ARG A 954 -17.44 -85.78 43.70
N ASP A 955 -18.00 -84.67 43.27
CA ASP A 955 -17.33 -83.36 43.11
C ASP A 955 -16.19 -83.29 42.08
N GLU A 956 -16.02 -84.36 41.30
CA GLU A 956 -15.21 -84.45 40.06
C GLU A 956 -16.12 -84.36 38.81
N ALA A 957 -15.54 -83.98 37.68
CA ALA A 957 -16.19 -84.05 36.37
C ALA A 957 -16.04 -85.45 35.76
N TRP A 958 -17.12 -86.03 35.25
CA TRP A 958 -17.11 -87.33 34.55
C TRP A 958 -17.90 -87.24 33.25
N TRP A 959 -17.41 -87.86 32.18
CA TRP A 959 -18.12 -87.94 30.90
C TRP A 959 -19.03 -89.16 30.89
N HIS A 960 -20.34 -88.94 30.81
CA HIS A 960 -21.36 -89.98 30.72
C HIS A 960 -21.70 -90.27 29.26
N LEU A 961 -21.39 -91.49 28.80
CA LEU A 961 -21.81 -92.04 27.52
C LEU A 961 -23.16 -92.77 27.67
N CYS A 962 -24.13 -92.42 26.83
CA CYS A 962 -25.42 -93.11 26.70
C CYS A 962 -25.84 -93.21 25.23
N ARG A 963 -26.60 -94.24 24.87
CA ARG A 963 -27.25 -94.33 23.55
C ARG A 963 -28.46 -93.37 23.53
N SER A 964 -28.61 -92.59 22.48
CA SER A 964 -29.83 -91.80 22.25
C SER A 964 -30.98 -92.73 21.87
N SER A 965 -32.14 -92.60 22.51
CA SER A 965 -33.35 -93.38 22.16
C SER A 965 -34.25 -92.68 21.15
N ASN A 966 -33.82 -91.55 20.57
CA ASN A 966 -34.53 -90.92 19.48
C ASN A 966 -34.15 -91.57 18.15
N ALA A 967 -34.87 -92.62 17.77
CA ALA A 967 -35.07 -92.92 16.36
C ALA A 967 -35.74 -91.69 15.73
N ALA A 968 -35.18 -91.18 14.63
CA ALA A 968 -35.87 -90.19 13.83
C ALA A 968 -37.02 -90.89 13.10
N VAL A 969 -38.21 -90.30 13.13
CA VAL A 969 -39.42 -90.87 12.50
C VAL A 969 -39.18 -91.04 11.00
N CYS A 970 -39.23 -92.28 10.56
CA CYS A 970 -39.60 -92.68 9.21
C CYS A 970 -40.91 -93.44 9.35
N ASP A 971 -41.96 -93.00 8.67
CA ASP A 971 -43.28 -93.61 8.75
C ASP A 971 -43.37 -94.95 7.97
N ASP A 972 -44.34 -95.76 8.39
CA ASP A 972 -44.92 -96.95 7.75
C ASP A 972 -44.19 -98.33 7.80
N ASP A 973 -44.92 -99.28 8.41
CA ASP A 973 -44.93 -100.75 8.27
C ASP A 973 -43.74 -101.64 8.71
N ASP A 974 -43.86 -102.18 9.94
CA ASP A 974 -43.57 -103.56 10.37
C ASP A 974 -42.29 -104.30 9.86
N ASP A 975 -41.08 -103.94 10.34
CA ASP A 975 -39.98 -104.92 10.59
C ASP A 975 -38.82 -104.44 11.51
N ASP A 976 -38.74 -103.15 11.90
CA ASP A 976 -37.57 -102.54 12.56
C ASP A 976 -37.21 -103.03 14.00
N GLY A 977 -37.87 -104.09 14.49
CA GLY A 977 -37.65 -104.61 15.85
C GLY A 977 -36.33 -105.35 16.07
N ASP A 978 -35.71 -105.93 15.03
CA ASP A 978 -34.54 -106.81 15.18
C ASP A 978 -33.21 -106.03 15.17
N ASP A 979 -33.07 -104.97 14.39
CA ASP A 979 -31.84 -104.17 14.32
C ASP A 979 -31.56 -103.40 15.63
N ASP A 980 -32.60 -102.94 16.34
CA ASP A 980 -32.41 -102.12 17.55
C ASP A 980 -31.91 -102.93 18.76
N GLU A 981 -32.33 -104.20 18.86
CA GLU A 981 -31.90 -105.16 19.89
C GLU A 981 -30.46 -105.66 19.63
N ARG A 982 -30.01 -105.75 18.36
CA ARG A 982 -28.62 -106.11 18.01
C ARG A 982 -27.60 -105.14 18.61
N TYR A 983 -27.75 -103.83 18.36
CA TYR A 983 -26.84 -102.83 18.95
C TYR A 983 -26.99 -102.73 20.47
N ARG A 984 -28.20 -102.96 21.02
CA ARG A 984 -28.45 -103.03 22.47
C ARG A 984 -27.68 -104.19 23.12
N LYS A 985 -27.64 -105.36 22.47
CA LYS A 985 -26.90 -106.54 22.91
C LYS A 985 -25.39 -106.33 22.86
N ALA A 986 -24.87 -105.70 21.81
CA ALA A 986 -23.45 -105.40 21.66
C ALA A 986 -22.94 -104.39 22.70
N LEU A 987 -23.65 -103.25 22.85
CA LEU A 987 -23.28 -102.22 23.82
C LEU A 987 -23.46 -102.65 25.29
N LYS A 988 -24.24 -103.71 25.56
CA LYS A 988 -24.37 -104.29 26.90
C LYS A 988 -23.02 -104.73 27.49
N ALA A 989 -22.10 -105.24 26.66
CA ALA A 989 -20.75 -105.59 27.10
C ALA A 989 -19.98 -104.37 27.64
N VAL A 990 -20.17 -103.20 27.03
CA VAL A 990 -19.57 -101.93 27.45
C VAL A 990 -20.29 -101.39 28.69
N TRP A 991 -21.62 -101.45 28.75
CA TRP A 991 -22.40 -100.97 29.90
C TRP A 991 -22.21 -101.81 31.18
N THR A 992 -21.73 -103.05 31.09
CA THR A 992 -21.35 -103.88 32.25
C THR A 992 -19.84 -104.04 32.46
N GLY A 993 -19.01 -103.49 31.56
CA GLY A 993 -17.56 -103.60 31.59
C GLY A 993 -16.86 -102.55 32.46
N HIS A 994 -15.54 -102.68 32.55
CA HIS A 994 -14.64 -101.67 33.12
C HIS A 994 -13.35 -101.60 32.30
N GLY A 995 -12.71 -100.44 32.25
CA GLY A 995 -11.42 -100.26 31.57
C GLY A 995 -10.62 -99.12 32.17
N ASP A 996 -9.48 -98.81 31.54
CA ASP A 996 -8.56 -97.83 32.11
C ASP A 996 -9.19 -96.42 32.14
N GLY A 997 -9.47 -95.94 33.34
CA GLY A 997 -10.19 -94.68 33.60
C GLY A 997 -11.70 -94.68 33.34
N TRP A 998 -12.36 -95.82 33.04
CA TRP A 998 -13.79 -95.86 32.75
C TRP A 998 -14.56 -97.07 33.34
N GLN A 999 -15.86 -96.87 33.57
CA GLN A 999 -16.75 -97.86 34.22
C GLN A 999 -18.16 -97.89 33.59
N GLY A 1000 -18.70 -99.08 33.37
CA GLY A 1000 -20.11 -99.29 33.01
C GLY A 1000 -21.11 -99.02 34.15
N LEU A 1001 -22.31 -98.56 33.82
CA LEU A 1001 -23.42 -98.25 34.75
C LEU A 1001 -24.73 -99.00 34.39
N GLY A 1002 -24.66 -100.05 33.58
CA GLY A 1002 -25.81 -100.87 33.15
C GLY A 1002 -26.67 -100.25 32.04
N THR A 1003 -26.86 -98.92 32.04
CA THR A 1003 -27.59 -98.16 31.01
C THR A 1003 -26.70 -97.16 30.25
N GLY A 1004 -25.41 -97.11 30.58
CA GLY A 1004 -24.43 -96.18 30.03
C GLY A 1004 -23.03 -96.53 30.54
N ALA A 1005 -22.03 -95.74 30.14
CA ALA A 1005 -20.66 -95.82 30.66
C ALA A 1005 -20.19 -94.45 31.14
N VAL A 1006 -19.19 -94.41 32.01
CA VAL A 1006 -18.58 -93.16 32.51
C VAL A 1006 -17.07 -93.19 32.44
N GLY A 1007 -16.47 -92.17 31.84
CA GLY A 1007 -15.03 -92.00 31.70
C GLY A 1007 -14.51 -90.77 32.45
N ARG A 1008 -13.32 -90.88 33.06
CA ARG A 1008 -12.58 -89.74 33.63
C ARG A 1008 -12.02 -88.83 32.52
N PRO A 1009 -12.00 -87.49 32.68
CA PRO A 1009 -11.66 -86.54 31.60
C PRO A 1009 -10.26 -86.63 30.98
N SER A 1010 -9.33 -87.40 31.55
CA SER A 1010 -7.98 -87.60 31.01
C SER A 1010 -7.95 -88.71 29.94
N VAL A 1011 -7.49 -89.91 30.30
CA VAL A 1011 -7.42 -91.06 29.38
C VAL A 1011 -8.76 -91.79 29.29
N GLY A 1012 -9.53 -91.76 30.38
CA GLY A 1012 -10.77 -92.54 30.55
C GLY A 1012 -11.89 -92.25 29.55
N VAL A 1013 -11.97 -91.03 29.00
CA VAL A 1013 -12.94 -90.73 27.94
C VAL A 1013 -12.55 -91.43 26.64
N GLY A 1014 -11.28 -91.35 26.27
CA GLY A 1014 -10.80 -91.92 25.00
C GLY A 1014 -10.92 -93.44 24.98
N SER A 1015 -10.50 -94.11 26.06
CA SER A 1015 -10.64 -95.55 26.21
C SER A 1015 -12.11 -96.01 26.28
N MET A 1016 -13.01 -95.23 26.90
CA MET A 1016 -14.45 -95.50 26.91
C MET A 1016 -15.06 -95.40 25.50
N LEU A 1017 -14.69 -94.36 24.73
CA LEU A 1017 -15.23 -94.14 23.38
C LEU A 1017 -14.71 -95.18 22.38
N LEU A 1018 -13.44 -95.58 22.49
CA LEU A 1018 -12.87 -96.67 21.69
C LEU A 1018 -13.53 -98.02 22.01
N ALA A 1019 -13.77 -98.34 23.29
CA ALA A 1019 -14.48 -99.56 23.68
C ALA A 1019 -15.94 -99.59 23.18
N ALA A 1020 -16.63 -98.44 23.21
CA ALA A 1020 -17.97 -98.31 22.62
C ALA A 1020 -17.97 -98.45 21.10
N HIS A 1021 -16.93 -97.97 20.43
CA HIS A 1021 -16.76 -98.10 18.99
C HIS A 1021 -16.48 -99.54 18.55
N GLU A 1022 -15.57 -100.24 19.24
CA GLU A 1022 -15.23 -101.64 18.93
C GLU A 1022 -16.44 -102.56 19.13
N ALA A 1023 -17.29 -102.28 20.13
CA ALA A 1023 -18.56 -102.99 20.31
C ALA A 1023 -19.56 -102.77 19.15
N ILE A 1024 -19.58 -101.58 18.53
CA ILE A 1024 -20.41 -101.30 17.35
C ILE A 1024 -19.80 -101.90 16.07
N GLN A 1025 -18.47 -101.83 15.91
CA GLN A 1025 -17.75 -102.42 14.78
C GLN A 1025 -17.84 -103.96 14.76
N GLY A 1026 -17.91 -104.59 15.93
CA GLY A 1026 -18.17 -106.02 16.07
C GLY A 1026 -19.58 -106.48 15.69
N VAL A 1027 -20.53 -105.55 15.45
CA VAL A 1027 -21.87 -105.90 14.91
C VAL A 1027 -21.77 -106.04 13.39
N GLU A 1028 -21.22 -105.03 12.71
CA GLU A 1028 -21.14 -105.00 11.24
C GLU A 1028 -20.09 -105.99 10.67
N SER A 1029 -19.02 -106.28 11.42
CA SER A 1029 -17.94 -107.18 10.95
C SER A 1029 -18.25 -108.69 11.10
N ASN A 1030 -19.36 -109.06 11.76
CA ASN A 1030 -19.80 -110.45 11.89
C ASN A 1030 -20.68 -110.95 10.71
N ASP A 1031 -21.06 -110.08 9.76
CA ASP A 1031 -21.87 -110.46 8.57
C ASP A 1031 -21.01 -111.07 7.43
N VAL A 1032 -19.76 -111.50 7.69
CA VAL A 1032 -18.84 -112.05 6.68
C VAL A 1032 -18.33 -113.45 7.05
N VAL A 1033 -18.94 -114.50 6.46
CA VAL A 1033 -18.44 -115.88 6.12
C VAL A 1033 -19.68 -116.72 5.68
N VAL A 1034 -19.88 -117.15 4.40
CA VAL A 1034 -19.20 -118.22 3.61
C VAL A 1034 -19.56 -119.63 4.18
N LEU A 1035 -20.28 -120.57 3.54
CA LEU A 1035 -20.71 -120.91 2.14
C LEU A 1035 -22.19 -121.41 2.14
N ASP A 1036 -22.88 -121.89 1.07
CA ASP A 1036 -22.55 -122.34 -0.32
C ASP A 1036 -23.22 -121.47 -1.41
#